data_AF-A0A4Q0I9D5-F1
#
_entry.id   AF-A0A4Q0I9D5-F1
#
_cell.length_a   1.000
_cell.length_b   1.000
_cell.length_c   1.000
_cell.angle_alpha   90.00
_cell.angle_beta   90.00
_cell.angle_gamma   90.00
#
_symmetry.space_group_name_H-M   'P 1'
#
loop_
_entity.id
_entity.type
_entity.pdbx_description
1 polymer ?
#
loop_
_entity_poly.entity_id
_entity_poly.type
_entity_poly.pdbx_seq_one_letter_code
_entity_poly.pdbx_strand_id
1 'polypeptide(L)'
;MKILLPTNMNEKALKLLKKYYHGHEFSNKSYGQYSTEDFEYCKTHGVMFENLAISHHGIISEIKKIIADINIDNVVTGFLYSLSSGDKQYRTALASYVYAKSLPDHSYEPEKNYCRVCGFRGGEGADDNTIVTIDLNEYSYMRFFGGTQDLGDIAYVLHDLKEFLKLPKVNFNEKDIFILNRIFGLATRIGTGNRVIALQKLITKEKVFQASKTEIDTILGILSMCGVFQTEQDKGYIYEYTNSSDRGFEHECDLYYPLNWWRGKHGVNYSAVKEIFGPCTGNMLTEDKMIAFDDASIKGQEERIKTTRKIKAQKYFEEDKYLIEFNHGERPYFALDEIDPSWEKVTMFSTTYNIHKRTVFFFDKDIIRKIIYEEIVDDNGKEGIVRDSYSELNTEIVTKNRNTILPKTERGREKSLTPTNAMNGGFTECHFNITFANDNYPCHMYCANARNVQYLHFLGHENIRNNNDFRKYVEEYVSNSPKNHMERIKRIRNSKHVTVKFTAGDIFRVEFDYRHYGYGIILGKIRQLEKWDEIPKEHVFRRQMTQPIIFRMYDIVTEDGNLKKEDLQNIELLPLDIAQDNEIIWGTYPIIDTKTLEEKDIDLPFMIEPLKGSKKDKVKITWGTSIIELDAEKIPELLKYRTDFYGVSLCMNFDYLLSKHGYRSDSYTDLSKYIHIAELKRKLAEYLGEDENFDMDDFAKRFGGLTRKQYIELAYERFKK
;
A
#
# COMPACT_ATOMS: atom_id res chain seq x y z
N MET A 1 28.50 1.93 37.45
CA MET A 1 28.37 0.94 36.37
C MET A 1 26.91 0.53 36.28
N LYS A 2 26.12 1.12 35.38
CA LYS A 2 24.70 0.78 35.18
C LYS A 2 24.64 -0.38 34.19
N ILE A 3 24.28 -1.56 34.68
CA ILE A 3 24.00 -2.72 33.84
C ILE A 3 22.67 -2.44 33.14
N LEU A 4 22.74 -2.08 31.85
CA LEU A 4 21.62 -2.23 30.91
C LEU A 4 21.43 -3.74 30.74
N LEU A 5 20.33 -4.29 31.26
CA LEU A 5 19.93 -5.65 30.92
C LEU A 5 19.64 -5.69 29.42
N PRO A 6 20.37 -6.50 28.62
CA PRO A 6 20.07 -6.68 27.21
C PRO A 6 18.69 -7.35 27.09
N THR A 7 17.91 -6.93 26.11
CA THR A 7 16.73 -7.64 25.63
C THR A 7 17.08 -9.11 25.38
N ASN A 8 16.44 -10.04 26.10
CA ASN A 8 16.63 -11.50 26.01
C ASN A 8 16.21 -12.12 24.65
N MET A 9 15.94 -11.31 23.63
CA MET A 9 15.42 -11.76 22.34
C MET A 9 16.52 -11.71 21.27
N ASN A 10 16.75 -12.83 20.57
CA ASN A 10 17.75 -12.89 19.50
C ASN A 10 17.26 -12.12 18.26
N GLU A 11 17.83 -10.94 18.01
CA GLU A 11 17.43 -10.07 16.90
C GLU A 11 17.60 -10.71 15.53
N LYS A 12 18.62 -11.56 15.34
CA LYS A 12 18.85 -12.25 14.06
C LYS A 12 17.72 -13.25 13.79
N ALA A 13 17.36 -14.06 14.77
CA ALA A 13 16.28 -15.04 14.65
C ALA A 13 14.93 -14.34 14.38
N LEU A 14 14.64 -13.22 15.04
CA LEU A 14 13.44 -12.42 14.78
C LEU A 14 13.41 -11.80 13.40
N LYS A 15 14.56 -11.30 12.89
CA LYS A 15 14.67 -10.79 11.53
C LYS A 15 14.39 -11.89 10.50
N LEU A 16 14.87 -13.11 10.74
CA LEU A 16 14.59 -14.28 9.91
C LEU A 16 13.11 -14.66 9.94
N LEU A 17 12.50 -14.77 11.13
CA LEU A 17 11.06 -14.99 11.28
C LEU A 17 10.24 -13.94 10.51
N LYS A 18 10.59 -12.66 10.67
CA LYS A 18 9.94 -11.57 9.93
C LYS A 18 10.17 -11.68 8.43
N LYS A 19 11.37 -12.01 7.96
CA LYS A 19 11.67 -12.21 6.52
C LYS A 19 10.75 -13.27 5.91
N TYR A 20 10.50 -14.36 6.61
CA TYR A 20 9.73 -15.50 6.10
C TYR A 20 8.21 -15.33 6.24
N TYR A 21 7.73 -14.64 7.28
CA TYR A 21 6.29 -14.56 7.60
C TYR A 21 5.68 -13.14 7.51
N HIS A 22 6.42 -12.12 7.03
CA HIS A 22 5.87 -10.76 6.85
C HIS A 22 5.18 -10.55 5.50
N GLY A 23 3.87 -10.27 5.53
CA GLY A 23 3.05 -9.83 4.39
C GLY A 23 1.69 -10.54 4.35
N HIS A 24 0.60 -9.78 4.18
CA HIS A 24 -0.79 -10.28 4.19
C HIS A 24 -1.18 -11.19 3.01
N GLU A 25 -0.25 -11.61 2.16
CA GLU A 25 -0.52 -12.60 1.12
C GLU A 25 -0.32 -14.02 1.69
N PHE A 26 -1.16 -14.35 2.67
CA PHE A 26 -1.28 -15.67 3.30
C PHE A 26 -1.85 -16.75 2.37
N SER A 27 -1.73 -16.59 1.05
CA SER A 27 -2.32 -17.52 0.08
C SER A 27 -1.47 -17.82 -1.14
N ASN A 28 -0.18 -17.42 -1.21
CA ASN A 28 0.62 -17.72 -2.41
C ASN A 28 2.15 -17.80 -2.26
N LYS A 29 2.71 -17.80 -1.03
CA LYS A 29 4.12 -18.16 -0.85
C LYS A 29 4.20 -19.62 -0.42
N SER A 30 4.83 -20.41 -1.28
CA SER A 30 5.21 -21.79 -1.03
C SER A 30 5.72 -21.97 0.40
N TYR A 31 5.05 -22.83 1.17
CA TYR A 31 5.62 -23.43 2.38
C TYR A 31 7.03 -23.96 2.04
N GLY A 32 8.06 -23.46 2.74
CA GLY A 32 9.42 -24.00 2.68
C GLY A 32 10.43 -23.33 1.73
N GLN A 33 10.70 -22.02 1.88
CA GLN A 33 11.96 -21.43 1.36
C GLN A 33 12.80 -20.75 2.45
N TYR A 34 12.88 -21.34 3.64
CA TYR A 34 13.99 -21.08 4.55
C TYR A 34 15.11 -22.11 4.31
N SER A 35 16.37 -21.70 4.45
CA SER A 35 17.46 -22.66 4.47
C SER A 35 17.38 -23.51 5.74
N THR A 36 17.83 -24.76 5.69
CA THR A 36 17.94 -25.62 6.87
C THR A 36 18.72 -24.93 7.99
N GLU A 37 19.76 -24.17 7.63
CA GLU A 37 20.60 -23.40 8.55
C GLU A 37 19.83 -22.28 9.27
N ASP A 38 19.03 -21.49 8.53
CA ASP A 38 18.24 -20.40 9.11
C ASP A 38 17.15 -20.94 10.03
N PHE A 39 16.52 -22.06 9.67
CA PHE A 39 15.49 -22.71 10.49
C PHE A 39 16.08 -23.29 11.78
N GLU A 40 17.17 -24.06 11.69
CA GLU A 40 17.87 -24.56 12.88
C GLU A 40 18.38 -23.42 13.78
N TYR A 41 18.88 -22.33 13.18
CA TYR A 41 19.26 -21.14 13.93
C TYR A 41 18.07 -20.52 14.67
N CYS A 42 16.91 -20.36 14.02
CA CYS A 42 15.72 -19.80 14.69
C CYS A 42 15.16 -20.75 15.76
N LYS A 43 15.20 -22.07 15.52
CA LYS A 43 14.75 -23.10 16.45
C LYS A 43 15.59 -23.14 17.72
N THR A 44 16.91 -23.12 17.59
CA THR A 44 17.84 -23.06 18.74
C THR A 44 17.67 -21.82 19.61
N HIS A 45 17.07 -20.75 19.07
CA HIS A 45 16.78 -19.51 19.79
C HIS A 45 15.31 -19.38 20.21
N GLY A 46 14.49 -20.42 20.06
CA GLY A 46 13.09 -20.42 20.50
C GLY A 46 12.19 -19.45 19.71
N VAL A 47 12.52 -19.18 18.44
CA VAL A 47 11.78 -18.26 17.58
C VAL A 47 11.01 -19.00 16.48
N MET A 48 11.53 -20.14 15.99
CA MET A 48 10.81 -21.02 15.06
C MET A 48 10.66 -22.42 15.66
N PHE A 49 9.68 -23.16 15.16
CA PHE A 49 9.26 -24.44 15.70
C PHE A 49 8.88 -25.40 14.56
N GLU A 50 9.03 -26.69 14.83
CA GLU A 50 8.48 -27.74 13.97
C GLU A 50 6.95 -27.66 13.96
N ASN A 51 6.34 -28.11 12.86
CA ASN A 51 4.89 -28.18 12.79
C ASN A 51 4.33 -29.12 13.86
N LEU A 52 3.18 -28.75 14.43
CA LEU A 52 2.51 -29.54 15.44
C LEU A 52 1.43 -30.40 14.80
N ALA A 53 1.58 -31.72 14.87
CA ALA A 53 0.51 -32.68 14.55
C ALA A 53 -0.32 -32.95 15.81
N ILE A 54 -1.59 -32.53 15.82
CA ILE A 54 -2.47 -32.69 17.00
C ILE A 54 -3.93 -32.80 16.58
N SER A 55 -4.74 -33.50 17.39
CA SER A 55 -6.19 -33.54 17.22
C SER A 55 -6.91 -32.49 18.07
N HIS A 56 -8.20 -32.27 17.81
CA HIS A 56 -9.03 -31.38 18.63
C HIS A 56 -9.09 -31.85 20.10
N HIS A 57 -9.34 -33.14 20.34
CA HIS A 57 -9.31 -33.67 21.70
C HIS A 57 -7.93 -33.52 22.35
N GLY A 58 -6.87 -33.77 21.57
CA GLY A 58 -5.48 -33.62 22.03
C GLY A 58 -5.17 -32.20 22.48
N ILE A 59 -5.61 -31.18 21.74
CA ILE A 59 -5.33 -29.79 22.09
C ILE A 59 -6.01 -29.36 23.39
N ILE A 60 -7.26 -29.76 23.60
CA ILE A 60 -8.02 -29.48 24.83
C ILE A 60 -7.36 -30.17 26.03
N SER A 61 -7.02 -31.45 25.88
CA SER A 61 -6.38 -32.25 26.92
C SER A 61 -5.05 -31.63 27.37
N GLU A 62 -4.22 -31.18 26.42
CA GLU A 62 -2.94 -30.54 26.71
C GLU A 62 -3.10 -29.18 27.40
N ILE A 63 -4.05 -28.35 26.95
CA ILE A 63 -4.36 -27.06 27.60
C ILE A 63 -4.78 -27.29 29.07
N LYS A 64 -5.66 -28.27 29.33
CA LYS A 64 -6.12 -28.61 30.68
C LYS A 64 -5.01 -29.08 31.61
N LYS A 65 -3.99 -29.76 31.09
CA LYS A 65 -2.81 -30.16 31.88
C LYS A 65 -1.94 -28.94 32.21
N ILE A 66 -1.61 -28.14 31.20
CA ILE A 66 -0.69 -27.01 31.33
C ILE A 66 -1.23 -25.94 32.26
N ILE A 67 -2.53 -25.68 32.24
CA ILE A 67 -3.11 -24.64 33.09
C ILE A 67 -2.98 -24.94 34.59
N ALA A 68 -2.90 -26.22 34.98
CA ALA A 68 -2.67 -26.61 36.37
C ALA A 68 -1.28 -26.18 36.87
N ASP A 69 -0.31 -26.03 35.97
CA ASP A 69 1.07 -25.64 36.27
C ASP A 69 1.29 -24.12 36.21
N ILE A 70 0.30 -23.34 35.73
CA ILE A 70 0.43 -21.89 35.56
C ILE A 70 -0.25 -21.15 36.73
N ASN A 71 0.56 -20.43 37.49
CA ASN A 71 0.06 -19.44 38.44
C ASN A 71 -0.33 -18.14 37.71
N ILE A 72 -1.55 -17.66 37.93
CA ILE A 72 -2.06 -16.39 37.38
C ILE A 72 -1.14 -15.20 37.69
N ASP A 73 -0.54 -15.16 38.89
CA ASP A 73 0.34 -14.06 39.29
C ASP A 73 1.58 -13.98 38.38
N ASN A 74 2.07 -15.13 37.89
CA ASN A 74 3.23 -15.16 36.99
C ASN A 74 2.87 -14.59 35.62
N VAL A 75 1.70 -14.93 35.05
CA VAL A 75 1.28 -14.39 33.74
C VAL A 75 0.91 -12.92 33.81
N VAL A 76 0.32 -12.46 34.93
CA VAL A 76 0.05 -11.04 35.18
C VAL A 76 1.36 -10.26 35.30
N THR A 77 2.31 -10.77 36.10
CA THR A 77 3.63 -10.16 36.27
C THR A 77 4.41 -10.13 34.97
N GLY A 78 4.35 -11.19 34.16
CA GLY A 78 4.94 -11.26 32.83
C GLY A 78 4.35 -10.23 31.86
N PHE A 79 3.02 -10.11 31.81
CA PHE A 79 2.36 -9.09 31.00
C PHE A 79 2.81 -7.69 31.39
N LEU A 80 2.77 -7.36 32.69
CA LEU A 80 3.20 -6.05 33.19
C LEU A 80 4.67 -5.78 32.83
N TYR A 81 5.58 -6.71 33.12
CA TYR A 81 6.99 -6.61 32.77
C TYR A 81 7.21 -6.33 31.27
N SER A 82 6.39 -6.93 30.39
CA SER A 82 6.50 -6.77 28.93
C SER A 82 6.23 -5.34 28.42
N LEU A 83 5.59 -4.49 29.23
CA LEU A 83 5.19 -3.13 28.85
C LEU A 83 6.41 -2.20 28.76
N SER A 84 7.21 -2.11 29.82
CA SER A 84 8.38 -1.22 29.83
C SER A 84 9.67 -1.88 29.35
N SER A 85 9.81 -3.20 29.52
CA SER A 85 10.98 -3.95 29.03
C SER A 85 10.96 -4.15 27.52
N GLY A 86 9.77 -4.18 26.92
CA GLY A 86 9.58 -4.55 25.51
C GLY A 86 9.78 -6.04 25.22
N ASP A 87 9.98 -6.89 26.23
CA ASP A 87 10.16 -8.34 26.05
C ASP A 87 8.81 -9.02 25.76
N LYS A 88 8.61 -9.32 24.49
CA LYS A 88 7.30 -9.73 23.95
C LYS A 88 6.95 -11.17 24.29
N GLN A 89 7.93 -11.97 24.70
CA GLN A 89 7.74 -13.39 25.06
C GLN A 89 6.78 -13.56 26.24
N TYR A 90 6.68 -12.55 27.12
CA TYR A 90 5.83 -12.56 28.31
C TYR A 90 4.44 -11.93 28.09
N ARG A 91 4.19 -11.36 26.91
CA ARG A 91 3.10 -10.40 26.69
C ARG A 91 1.73 -11.07 26.62
N THR A 92 1.57 -12.07 25.77
CA THR A 92 0.27 -12.65 25.39
C THR A 92 -0.24 -13.73 26.32
N ALA A 93 0.63 -14.31 27.15
CA ALA A 93 0.31 -15.45 28.02
C ALA A 93 -0.86 -15.18 28.98
N LEU A 94 -1.06 -13.92 29.40
CA LEU A 94 -2.20 -13.54 30.23
C LEU A 94 -3.54 -13.76 29.51
N ALA A 95 -3.65 -13.36 28.24
CA ALA A 95 -4.87 -13.59 27.45
C ALA A 95 -5.09 -15.09 27.21
N SER A 96 -4.02 -15.79 26.85
CA SER A 96 -4.03 -17.24 26.63
C SER A 96 -4.46 -18.01 27.88
N TYR A 97 -4.01 -17.58 29.07
CA TYR A 97 -4.40 -18.18 30.34
C TYR A 97 -5.89 -17.97 30.66
N VAL A 98 -6.40 -16.75 30.51
CA VAL A 98 -7.82 -16.46 30.78
C VAL A 98 -8.74 -17.20 29.80
N TYR A 99 -8.36 -17.29 28.52
CA TYR A 99 -9.06 -18.12 27.54
C TYR A 99 -9.04 -19.60 27.93
N ALA A 100 -7.85 -20.16 28.22
CA ALA A 100 -7.69 -21.57 28.59
C ALA A 100 -8.47 -21.92 29.87
N LYS A 101 -8.54 -21.00 30.84
CA LYS A 101 -9.24 -21.20 32.11
C LYS A 101 -10.76 -21.28 31.96
N SER A 102 -11.29 -20.50 31.03
CA SER A 102 -12.74 -20.45 30.76
C SER A 102 -13.19 -21.50 29.75
N LEU A 103 -12.27 -22.10 28.98
CA LEU A 103 -12.56 -23.13 27.98
C LEU A 103 -13.35 -24.30 28.59
N PRO A 104 -14.60 -24.53 28.17
CA PRO A 104 -15.37 -25.67 28.63
C PRO A 104 -14.83 -26.98 28.06
N ASP A 105 -15.11 -28.08 28.77
CA ASP A 105 -14.99 -29.39 28.14
C ASP A 105 -16.03 -29.53 27.05
N HIS A 106 -15.62 -29.97 25.87
CA HIS A 106 -16.51 -30.16 24.72
C HIS A 106 -15.89 -31.13 23.72
N SER A 107 -16.76 -31.82 22.98
CA SER A 107 -16.38 -32.52 21.76
C SER A 107 -16.39 -31.57 20.56
N TYR A 108 -15.76 -31.98 19.47
CA TYR A 108 -15.72 -31.25 18.22
C TYR A 108 -17.13 -31.05 17.67
N GLU A 109 -17.54 -29.79 17.60
CA GLU A 109 -18.83 -29.39 17.05
C GLU A 109 -18.59 -28.69 15.69
N PRO A 110 -18.90 -29.35 14.56
CA PRO A 110 -18.55 -28.84 13.24
C PRO A 110 -19.36 -27.59 12.85
N GLU A 111 -18.65 -26.58 12.35
CA GLU A 111 -19.21 -25.38 11.70
C GLU A 111 -18.31 -25.04 10.51
N LYS A 112 -18.77 -25.39 9.30
CA LYS A 112 -17.97 -25.33 8.06
C LYS A 112 -16.66 -26.14 8.19
N ASN A 113 -15.52 -25.46 8.34
CA ASN A 113 -14.19 -26.05 8.41
C ASN A 113 -13.50 -25.90 9.79
N TYR A 114 -14.26 -25.54 10.83
CA TYR A 114 -13.74 -25.36 12.19
C TYR A 114 -14.75 -25.83 13.28
N CYS A 115 -14.28 -25.94 14.52
CA CYS A 115 -15.13 -26.21 15.69
C CYS A 115 -15.84 -24.94 16.17
N ARG A 116 -17.17 -24.92 16.21
CA ARG A 116 -17.94 -23.73 16.64
C ARG A 116 -17.62 -23.26 18.06
N VAL A 117 -17.25 -24.17 18.97
CA VAL A 117 -16.95 -23.85 20.36
C VAL A 117 -15.59 -23.16 20.46
N CYS A 118 -14.51 -23.84 20.04
CA CYS A 118 -13.15 -23.37 20.32
C CYS A 118 -12.37 -22.81 19.13
N GLY A 119 -12.94 -22.87 17.91
CA GLY A 119 -12.30 -22.35 16.71
C GLY A 119 -11.25 -23.27 16.06
N PHE A 120 -11.05 -24.49 16.57
CA PHE A 120 -10.07 -25.44 16.01
C PHE A 120 -10.38 -25.73 14.53
N ARG A 121 -9.42 -25.47 13.65
CA ARG A 121 -9.56 -25.64 12.20
C ARG A 121 -9.24 -27.07 11.77
N GLY A 122 -10.20 -27.98 11.93
CA GLY A 122 -10.06 -29.38 11.54
C GLY A 122 -10.16 -29.64 10.03
N GLY A 123 -10.76 -28.73 9.27
CA GLY A 123 -11.17 -28.97 7.89
C GLY A 123 -12.59 -29.52 7.78
N GLU A 124 -13.06 -29.69 6.53
CA GLU A 124 -14.40 -30.24 6.27
C GLU A 124 -14.45 -31.73 6.64
N GLY A 125 -15.43 -32.13 7.44
CA GLY A 125 -15.60 -33.52 7.90
C GLY A 125 -14.72 -33.93 9.09
N ALA A 126 -14.05 -33.00 9.75
CA ALA A 126 -13.25 -33.29 10.94
C ALA A 126 -14.09 -33.67 12.17
N ASP A 127 -13.44 -34.38 13.10
CA ASP A 127 -13.95 -34.83 14.39
C ASP A 127 -12.89 -34.69 15.51
N ASP A 128 -13.21 -35.15 16.73
CA ASP A 128 -12.34 -35.11 17.91
C ASP A 128 -10.95 -35.75 17.70
N ASN A 129 -10.87 -36.75 16.81
CA ASN A 129 -9.66 -37.56 16.59
C ASN A 129 -8.90 -37.16 15.32
N THR A 130 -9.47 -36.28 14.51
CA THR A 130 -8.85 -35.79 13.27
C THR A 130 -7.56 -35.07 13.59
N ILE A 131 -6.44 -35.58 13.08
CA ILE A 131 -5.11 -35.00 13.27
C ILE A 131 -4.88 -33.98 12.17
N VAL A 132 -4.59 -32.73 12.56
CA VAL A 132 -4.15 -31.68 11.64
C VAL A 132 -2.72 -31.27 11.94
N THR A 133 -2.02 -30.78 10.91
CA THR A 133 -0.68 -30.23 11.02
C THR A 133 -0.76 -28.71 11.08
N ILE A 134 -0.27 -28.14 12.18
CA ILE A 134 -0.34 -26.72 12.48
C ILE A 134 1.06 -26.11 12.35
N ASP A 135 1.18 -25.04 11.57
CA ASP A 135 2.42 -24.26 11.48
C ASP A 135 2.54 -23.32 12.68
N LEU A 136 3.36 -23.72 13.66
CA LEU A 136 3.60 -22.94 14.87
C LEU A 136 4.36 -21.63 14.60
N ASN A 137 5.01 -21.48 13.44
CA ASN A 137 5.77 -20.28 13.13
C ASN A 137 4.88 -19.09 12.77
N GLU A 138 3.69 -19.34 12.24
CA GLU A 138 2.65 -18.31 12.09
C GLU A 138 2.30 -17.73 13.46
N TYR A 139 2.07 -18.59 14.45
CA TYR A 139 1.80 -18.17 15.83
C TYR A 139 2.98 -17.49 16.50
N SER A 140 4.20 -17.96 16.26
CA SER A 140 5.41 -17.28 16.73
C SER A 140 5.53 -15.87 16.15
N TYR A 141 5.26 -15.70 14.85
CA TYR A 141 5.25 -14.37 14.22
C TYR A 141 4.24 -13.45 14.90
N MET A 142 3.02 -13.92 15.12
CA MET A 142 1.97 -13.14 15.78
C MET A 142 2.36 -12.76 17.22
N ARG A 143 2.95 -13.70 17.98
CA ARG A 143 3.46 -13.49 19.35
C ARG A 143 4.50 -12.36 19.43
N PHE A 144 5.38 -12.23 18.42
CA PHE A 144 6.47 -11.23 18.43
C PHE A 144 6.15 -9.92 17.70
N PHE A 145 5.29 -9.92 16.70
CA PHE A 145 5.06 -8.74 15.85
C PHE A 145 3.65 -8.16 15.97
N GLY A 146 2.72 -8.89 16.60
CA GLY A 146 1.31 -8.51 16.68
C GLY A 146 0.64 -8.49 15.29
N GLY A 147 -0.61 -8.03 15.23
CA GLY A 147 -1.36 -7.92 13.97
C GLY A 147 -2.85 -8.17 14.18
N THR A 148 -3.54 -8.63 13.14
CA THR A 148 -4.93 -9.11 13.17
C THR A 148 -5.01 -10.47 13.86
N GLN A 149 -4.56 -10.53 15.11
CA GLN A 149 -4.47 -11.77 15.87
C GLN A 149 -5.78 -12.09 16.57
N ASP A 150 -6.33 -13.28 16.29
CA ASP A 150 -7.33 -13.88 17.17
C ASP A 150 -6.61 -14.46 18.40
N LEU A 151 -6.63 -13.73 19.52
CA LEU A 151 -6.09 -14.20 20.79
C LEU A 151 -6.90 -15.38 21.38
N GLY A 152 -8.03 -15.72 20.76
CA GLY A 152 -8.86 -16.88 21.08
C GLY A 152 -8.70 -18.07 20.13
N ASP A 153 -7.65 -18.13 19.31
CA ASP A 153 -7.31 -19.35 18.56
C ASP A 153 -6.72 -20.40 19.54
N ILE A 154 -7.38 -21.55 19.66
CA ILE A 154 -7.01 -22.59 20.62
C ILE A 154 -5.59 -23.16 20.38
N ALA A 155 -5.11 -23.20 19.14
CA ALA A 155 -3.77 -23.69 18.84
C ALA A 155 -2.69 -22.65 19.13
N TYR A 156 -3.00 -21.38 18.88
CA TYR A 156 -2.18 -20.27 19.37
C TYR A 156 -2.06 -20.31 20.90
N VAL A 157 -3.19 -20.47 21.61
CA VAL A 157 -3.22 -20.51 23.08
C VAL A 157 -2.36 -21.64 23.64
N LEU A 158 -2.46 -22.85 23.10
CA LEU A 158 -1.60 -23.97 23.53
C LEU A 158 -0.12 -23.64 23.32
N HIS A 159 0.23 -23.11 22.14
CA HIS A 159 1.61 -22.76 21.81
C HIS A 159 2.16 -21.68 22.75
N ASP A 160 1.42 -20.59 22.95
CA ASP A 160 1.84 -19.46 23.78
C ASP A 160 2.05 -19.86 25.24
N LEU A 161 1.15 -20.69 25.81
CA LEU A 161 1.30 -21.19 27.19
C LEU A 161 2.49 -22.17 27.33
N LYS A 162 2.70 -23.06 26.34
CA LYS A 162 3.87 -23.97 26.33
C LYS A 162 5.18 -23.19 26.31
N GLU A 163 5.26 -22.13 25.50
CA GLU A 163 6.46 -21.31 25.44
C GLU A 163 6.62 -20.43 26.67
N PHE A 164 5.54 -19.91 27.25
CA PHE A 164 5.60 -19.12 28.49
C PHE A 164 6.16 -19.92 29.67
N LEU A 165 5.77 -21.19 29.82
CA LEU A 165 6.26 -22.07 30.90
C LEU A 165 7.78 -22.30 30.87
N LYS A 166 8.43 -22.11 29.71
CA LYS A 166 9.89 -22.24 29.57
C LYS A 166 10.64 -20.98 30.02
N LEU A 167 9.94 -19.85 30.19
CA LEU A 167 10.56 -18.58 30.49
C LEU A 167 10.92 -18.45 31.98
N PRO A 168 12.02 -17.77 32.32
CA PRO A 168 12.34 -17.49 33.70
C PRO A 168 11.29 -16.57 34.34
N LYS A 169 11.11 -16.67 35.65
CA LYS A 169 10.25 -15.74 36.38
C LYS A 169 10.82 -14.32 36.32
N VAL A 170 9.95 -13.35 36.09
CA VAL A 170 10.27 -11.91 36.01
C VAL A 170 9.48 -11.14 37.06
N ASN A 171 9.84 -9.87 37.28
CA ASN A 171 9.09 -8.92 38.10
C ASN A 171 8.80 -7.65 37.29
N PHE A 172 7.63 -7.05 37.48
CA PHE A 172 7.30 -5.74 36.94
C PHE A 172 7.90 -4.62 37.82
N ASN A 173 7.97 -3.41 37.27
CA ASN A 173 8.49 -2.23 37.95
C ASN A 173 7.47 -1.07 37.90
N GLU A 174 7.79 0.04 38.55
CA GLU A 174 6.90 1.22 38.64
C GLU A 174 6.51 1.80 37.26
N LYS A 175 7.39 1.69 36.26
CA LYS A 175 7.12 2.16 34.88
C LYS A 175 6.04 1.31 34.22
N ASP A 176 5.96 0.02 34.50
CA ASP A 176 4.90 -0.86 33.97
C ASP A 176 3.52 -0.44 34.49
N ILE A 177 3.44 -0.17 35.80
CA ILE A 177 2.25 0.37 36.46
C ILE A 177 1.86 1.74 35.88
N PHE A 178 2.85 2.61 35.68
CA PHE A 178 2.62 3.92 35.06
C PHE A 178 2.02 3.80 33.66
N ILE A 179 2.60 2.92 32.80
CA ILE A 179 2.12 2.72 31.43
C ILE A 179 0.67 2.27 31.44
N LEU A 180 0.33 1.29 32.28
CA LEU A 180 -1.01 0.73 32.34
C LEU A 180 -2.04 1.74 32.88
N ASN A 181 -1.71 2.46 33.96
CA ASN A 181 -2.55 3.56 34.46
C ASN A 181 -2.74 4.66 33.41
N ARG A 182 -1.70 4.96 32.59
CA ARG A 182 -1.84 5.94 31.52
C ARG A 182 -2.76 5.46 30.41
N ILE A 183 -2.67 4.19 30.00
CA ILE A 183 -3.60 3.61 29.01
C ILE A 183 -5.05 3.75 29.50
N PHE A 184 -5.29 3.40 30.76
CA PHE A 184 -6.60 3.56 31.39
C PHE A 184 -7.03 5.05 31.40
N GLY A 185 -6.10 5.96 31.73
CA GLY A 185 -6.25 7.42 31.66
C GLY A 185 -6.74 7.94 30.33
N LEU A 186 -6.26 7.34 29.25
CA LEU A 186 -6.62 7.73 27.90
C LEU A 186 -7.97 7.16 27.46
N ALA A 187 -8.37 6.01 27.99
CA ALA A 187 -9.67 5.41 27.69
C ALA A 187 -10.83 6.32 28.13
N THR A 188 -10.70 7.05 29.25
CA THR A 188 -11.73 8.00 29.74
C THR A 188 -11.89 9.24 28.85
N ARG A 189 -10.88 9.55 28.03
CA ARG A 189 -10.90 10.68 27.09
C ARG A 189 -11.55 10.33 25.75
N ILE A 190 -11.91 9.06 25.54
CA ILE A 190 -12.48 8.61 24.27
C ILE A 190 -13.96 8.97 24.23
N GLY A 191 -14.34 9.72 23.19
CA GLY A 191 -15.74 10.07 22.94
C GLY A 191 -16.65 8.84 22.93
N THR A 192 -17.86 8.98 23.47
CA THR A 192 -18.77 7.88 23.79
C THR A 192 -19.04 6.90 22.64
N GLY A 193 -19.19 7.40 21.41
CA GLY A 193 -19.42 6.59 20.20
C GLY A 193 -18.14 6.12 19.50
N ASN A 194 -16.96 6.55 19.93
CA ASN A 194 -15.71 6.24 19.23
C ASN A 194 -15.24 4.82 19.56
N ARG A 195 -14.70 4.13 18.54
CA ARG A 195 -14.13 2.79 18.66
C ARG A 195 -12.76 2.79 19.36
N VAL A 196 -12.30 1.60 19.73
CA VAL A 196 -10.96 1.37 20.29
C VAL A 196 -9.81 1.93 19.43
N ILE A 197 -9.97 2.02 18.10
CA ILE A 197 -8.96 2.65 17.22
C ILE A 197 -8.68 4.10 17.64
N ALA A 198 -9.67 4.82 18.18
CA ALA A 198 -9.43 6.15 18.73
C ALA A 198 -8.50 6.12 19.95
N LEU A 199 -8.64 5.11 20.82
CA LEU A 199 -7.75 4.87 21.95
C LEU A 199 -6.34 4.48 21.49
N GLN A 200 -6.20 3.56 20.54
CA GLN A 200 -4.91 3.20 19.95
C GLN A 200 -4.19 4.42 19.37
N LYS A 201 -4.91 5.23 18.58
CA LYS A 201 -4.38 6.49 18.01
C LYS A 201 -3.97 7.47 19.10
N LEU A 202 -4.73 7.57 20.18
CA LEU A 202 -4.42 8.46 21.30
C LEU A 202 -3.17 7.98 22.06
N ILE A 203 -3.07 6.69 22.40
CA ILE A 203 -1.87 6.09 23.03
C ILE A 203 -0.63 6.31 22.15
N THR A 204 -0.77 6.11 20.84
CA THR A 204 0.32 6.30 19.86
C THR A 204 0.73 7.77 19.77
N LYS A 205 -0.26 8.67 19.72
CA LYS A 205 -0.04 10.12 19.66
C LYS A 205 0.70 10.61 20.91
N GLU A 206 0.27 10.15 22.09
CA GLU A 206 0.87 10.52 23.37
C GLU A 206 2.17 9.78 23.68
N LYS A 207 2.53 8.76 22.89
CA LYS A 207 3.76 7.96 23.05
C LYS A 207 3.94 7.42 24.47
N VAL A 208 2.86 6.87 25.03
CA VAL A 208 2.82 6.36 26.40
C VAL A 208 4.01 5.43 26.70
N PHE A 209 4.42 4.62 25.71
CA PHE A 209 5.59 3.75 25.75
C PHE A 209 6.06 3.42 24.33
N GLN A 210 7.20 2.74 24.19
CA GLN A 210 7.75 2.33 22.91
C GLN A 210 7.06 1.05 22.42
N ALA A 211 6.06 1.22 21.54
CA ALA A 211 5.36 0.13 20.88
C ALA A 211 4.87 0.54 19.48
N SER A 212 4.79 -0.42 18.57
CA SER A 212 4.13 -0.24 17.27
C SER A 212 2.60 -0.14 17.44
N LYS A 213 1.90 0.22 16.37
CA LYS A 213 0.43 0.16 16.33
C LYS A 213 -0.09 -1.24 16.65
N THR A 214 0.47 -2.26 15.99
CA THR A 214 0.06 -3.66 16.18
C THR A 214 0.32 -4.15 17.60
N GLU A 215 1.40 -3.71 18.24
CA GLU A 215 1.69 -4.05 19.63
C GLU A 215 0.70 -3.40 20.61
N ILE A 216 0.28 -2.16 20.35
CA ILE A 216 -0.77 -1.49 21.13
C ILE A 216 -2.09 -2.23 20.96
N ASP A 217 -2.45 -2.60 19.73
CA ASP A 217 -3.67 -3.38 19.44
C ASP A 217 -3.66 -4.72 20.19
N THR A 218 -2.54 -5.45 20.19
CA THR A 218 -2.37 -6.69 20.98
C THR A 218 -2.53 -6.45 22.48
N ILE A 219 -1.94 -5.39 23.04
CA ILE A 219 -2.05 -5.06 24.47
C ILE A 219 -3.50 -4.74 24.86
N LEU A 220 -4.19 -3.94 24.04
CA LEU A 220 -5.61 -3.65 24.23
C LEU A 220 -6.45 -4.92 24.10
N GLY A 221 -6.08 -5.83 23.18
CA GLY A 221 -6.71 -7.14 23.01
C GLY A 221 -6.57 -8.01 24.26
N ILE A 222 -5.37 -8.09 24.84
CA ILE A 222 -5.13 -8.82 26.09
C ILE A 222 -5.97 -8.27 27.23
N LEU A 223 -6.03 -6.94 27.38
CA LEU A 223 -6.86 -6.28 28.38
C LEU A 223 -8.36 -6.56 28.17
N SER A 224 -8.80 -6.60 26.92
CA SER A 224 -10.17 -6.98 26.53
C SER A 224 -10.50 -8.42 26.91
N MET A 225 -9.61 -9.37 26.60
CA MET A 225 -9.75 -10.78 27.01
C MET A 225 -9.87 -10.93 28.54
N CYS A 226 -9.21 -10.05 29.29
CA CYS A 226 -9.31 -9.97 30.76
C CYS A 226 -10.56 -9.23 31.27
N GLY A 227 -11.45 -8.79 30.40
CA GLY A 227 -12.69 -8.07 30.75
C GLY A 227 -12.52 -6.59 31.08
N VAL A 228 -11.32 -6.03 30.88
CA VAL A 228 -11.02 -4.61 31.19
C VAL A 228 -11.68 -3.66 30.18
N PHE A 229 -11.66 -4.05 28.90
CA PHE A 229 -12.37 -3.35 27.81
C PHE A 229 -13.45 -4.26 27.25
N GLN A 230 -14.68 -4.12 27.71
CA GLN A 230 -15.79 -4.99 27.30
C GLN A 230 -17.10 -4.21 27.15
N THR A 231 -18.13 -4.87 26.63
CA THR A 231 -19.52 -4.36 26.66
C THR A 231 -20.34 -5.15 27.69
N GLU A 232 -21.62 -4.83 27.84
CA GLU A 232 -22.51 -5.64 28.69
C GLU A 232 -22.83 -7.00 28.05
N GLN A 233 -22.84 -7.06 26.71
CA GLN A 233 -23.16 -8.24 25.91
C GLN A 233 -21.92 -9.06 25.51
N ASP A 234 -20.79 -8.38 25.33
CA ASP A 234 -19.54 -8.93 24.81
C ASP A 234 -18.46 -8.82 25.89
N LYS A 235 -18.43 -9.82 26.78
CA LYS A 235 -17.56 -9.84 27.95
C LYS A 235 -16.21 -10.51 27.69
N GLY A 236 -15.21 -10.12 28.47
CA GLY A 236 -13.95 -10.85 28.52
C GLY A 236 -14.13 -12.26 29.09
N TYR A 237 -13.20 -13.15 28.71
CA TYR A 237 -13.18 -14.56 29.09
C TYR A 237 -12.99 -14.81 30.60
N ILE A 238 -12.68 -13.77 31.38
CA ILE A 238 -12.67 -13.87 32.84
C ILE A 238 -14.07 -14.16 33.41
N TYR A 239 -15.13 -13.70 32.74
CA TYR A 239 -16.51 -13.82 33.23
C TYR A 239 -17.21 -15.04 32.64
N GLU A 240 -17.15 -15.21 31.32
CA GLU A 240 -17.82 -16.31 30.62
C GLU A 240 -17.08 -16.68 29.34
N TYR A 241 -17.21 -17.94 28.92
CA TYR A 241 -16.63 -18.41 27.67
C TYR A 241 -17.60 -18.14 26.52
N THR A 242 -17.14 -17.38 25.53
CA THR A 242 -17.88 -17.14 24.28
C THR A 242 -17.39 -18.06 23.18
N ASN A 243 -18.29 -18.88 22.63
CA ASN A 243 -17.98 -19.79 21.53
C ASN A 243 -17.43 -19.03 20.33
N SER A 244 -16.52 -19.67 19.58
CA SER A 244 -15.92 -19.12 18.37
C SER A 244 -16.96 -18.65 17.35
N SER A 245 -18.07 -19.37 17.18
CA SER A 245 -19.17 -18.97 16.29
C SER A 245 -19.88 -17.68 16.70
N ASP A 246 -19.82 -17.33 17.99
CA ASP A 246 -20.64 -16.28 18.60
C ASP A 246 -19.88 -14.96 18.79
N ARG A 247 -18.55 -14.97 18.57
CA ARG A 247 -17.65 -13.80 18.76
C ARG A 247 -17.96 -12.62 17.82
N GLY A 248 -18.48 -12.90 16.62
CA GLY A 248 -18.66 -11.89 15.57
C GLY A 248 -17.36 -11.22 15.11
N PHE A 249 -17.39 -10.46 14.00
CA PHE A 249 -16.22 -9.75 13.50
C PHE A 249 -16.62 -8.43 12.81
N GLU A 250 -15.89 -7.34 13.06
CA GLU A 250 -16.15 -6.03 12.45
C GLU A 250 -15.00 -5.65 11.49
N HIS A 251 -15.23 -5.87 10.18
CA HIS A 251 -14.25 -5.64 9.10
C HIS A 251 -13.69 -4.20 9.03
N GLU A 252 -14.33 -3.23 9.68
CA GLU A 252 -13.87 -1.83 9.65
C GLU A 252 -12.72 -1.54 10.62
N CYS A 253 -12.42 -2.44 11.56
CA CYS A 253 -11.34 -2.24 12.54
C CYS A 253 -10.25 -3.31 12.54
N ASP A 254 -10.48 -4.46 11.88
CA ASP A 254 -9.56 -5.60 11.83
C ASP A 254 -9.07 -6.10 13.21
N LEU A 255 -9.89 -5.91 14.25
CA LEU A 255 -9.65 -6.37 15.62
C LEU A 255 -10.64 -7.47 16.00
N TYR A 256 -10.26 -8.31 16.97
CA TYR A 256 -11.01 -9.49 17.38
C TYR A 256 -11.80 -9.28 18.67
N TYR A 257 -12.71 -10.21 18.93
CA TYR A 257 -13.51 -10.26 20.15
C TYR A 257 -12.65 -10.30 21.42
N PRO A 258 -13.05 -9.63 22.52
CA PRO A 258 -14.22 -8.75 22.64
C PRO A 258 -13.94 -7.29 22.26
N LEU A 259 -12.71 -6.96 21.86
CA LEU A 259 -12.25 -5.57 21.72
C LEU A 259 -12.94 -4.82 20.58
N ASN A 260 -13.29 -5.51 19.49
CA ASN A 260 -14.02 -4.94 18.35
C ASN A 260 -15.35 -4.29 18.76
N TRP A 261 -16.02 -4.80 19.80
CA TRP A 261 -17.29 -4.27 20.28
C TRP A 261 -17.14 -3.06 21.21
N TRP A 262 -15.95 -2.84 21.78
CA TRP A 262 -15.72 -1.74 22.72
C TRP A 262 -15.86 -0.35 22.06
N ARG A 263 -16.41 0.58 22.83
CA ARG A 263 -16.59 1.99 22.50
C ARG A 263 -16.30 2.83 23.74
N GLY A 264 -15.96 4.11 23.55
CA GLY A 264 -15.62 5.03 24.65
C GLY A 264 -16.66 5.06 25.79
N LYS A 265 -17.95 4.91 25.48
CA LYS A 265 -19.03 4.86 26.49
C LYS A 265 -18.89 3.74 27.52
N HIS A 266 -18.17 2.67 27.20
CA HIS A 266 -17.99 1.52 28.09
C HIS A 266 -16.82 1.71 29.06
N GLY A 267 -15.90 2.64 28.79
CA GLY A 267 -14.81 2.98 29.70
C GLY A 267 -13.92 1.80 30.07
N VAL A 268 -13.35 1.86 31.28
CA VAL A 268 -12.49 0.83 31.89
C VAL A 268 -13.30 0.10 32.96
N ASN A 269 -13.37 -1.23 32.87
CA ASN A 269 -14.00 -2.06 33.91
C ASN A 269 -13.01 -2.30 35.06
N TYR A 270 -13.10 -1.48 36.11
CA TYR A 270 -12.22 -1.57 37.28
C TYR A 270 -12.45 -2.79 38.16
N SER A 271 -13.62 -3.44 38.07
CA SER A 271 -13.84 -4.73 38.75
C SER A 271 -12.92 -5.80 38.16
N ALA A 272 -12.81 -5.89 36.83
CA ALA A 272 -11.86 -6.78 36.16
C ALA A 272 -10.40 -6.40 36.46
N VAL A 273 -10.08 -5.10 36.50
CA VAL A 273 -8.72 -4.64 36.86
C VAL A 273 -8.34 -5.13 38.26
N LYS A 274 -9.24 -4.97 39.23
CA LYS A 274 -9.02 -5.40 40.62
C LYS A 274 -8.91 -6.92 40.72
N GLU A 275 -9.74 -7.67 39.99
CA GLU A 275 -9.75 -9.13 40.03
C GLU A 275 -8.49 -9.74 39.43
N ILE A 276 -8.05 -9.27 38.25
CA ILE A 276 -6.88 -9.82 37.55
C ILE A 276 -5.57 -9.28 38.12
N PHE A 277 -5.46 -7.96 38.28
CA PHE A 277 -4.19 -7.32 38.61
C PHE A 277 -4.04 -7.01 40.10
N GLY A 278 -5.14 -6.92 40.85
CA GLY A 278 -5.13 -6.57 42.27
C GLY A 278 -4.29 -7.51 43.15
N PRO A 279 -4.31 -8.85 42.95
CA PRO A 279 -3.47 -9.77 43.71
C PRO A 279 -1.97 -9.43 43.63
N CYS A 280 -1.47 -9.04 42.45
CA CYS A 280 -0.05 -8.70 42.25
C CYS A 280 0.28 -7.23 42.55
N THR A 281 -0.66 -6.32 42.29
CA THR A 281 -0.39 -4.87 42.28
C THR A 281 -1.01 -4.11 43.45
N GLY A 282 -1.81 -4.78 44.28
CA GLY A 282 -2.56 -4.15 45.37
C GLY A 282 -3.40 -2.96 44.86
N ASN A 283 -3.20 -1.78 45.45
CA ASN A 283 -3.92 -0.56 45.08
C ASN A 283 -3.18 0.29 44.04
N MET A 284 -2.24 -0.25 43.27
CA MET A 284 -1.46 0.51 42.29
C MET A 284 -2.26 0.86 41.02
N LEU A 285 -3.26 0.04 40.67
CA LEU A 285 -4.13 0.23 39.50
C LEU A 285 -5.57 0.51 39.96
N THR A 286 -5.89 1.78 40.21
CA THR A 286 -7.20 2.23 40.72
C THR A 286 -7.68 3.43 39.93
N GLU A 287 -8.99 3.71 39.96
CA GLU A 287 -9.59 4.84 39.26
C GLU A 287 -9.00 6.19 39.69
N ASP A 288 -8.81 6.40 41.00
CA ASP A 288 -8.27 7.67 41.52
C ASP A 288 -6.80 7.92 41.12
N LYS A 289 -5.99 6.87 41.00
CA LYS A 289 -4.57 6.97 40.60
C LYS A 289 -4.38 7.22 39.10
N MET A 290 -5.45 7.09 38.33
CA MET A 290 -5.50 7.29 36.89
C MET A 290 -5.48 8.80 36.54
N ILE A 291 -6.06 9.64 37.41
CA ILE A 291 -6.29 11.09 37.20
C ILE A 291 -5.03 11.95 37.48
N ALA A 292 -4.04 11.43 38.20
CA ALA A 292 -2.89 12.21 38.69
C ALA A 292 -1.79 12.55 37.64
N PHE A 293 -1.96 12.19 36.36
CA PHE A 293 -0.97 12.42 35.32
C PHE A 293 -1.44 13.48 34.31
N ASP A 294 -1.31 14.76 34.68
CA ASP A 294 -1.71 15.89 33.84
C ASP A 294 -0.54 16.61 33.12
N ASP A 295 -0.91 17.24 32.00
CA ASP A 295 -0.22 17.77 30.80
C ASP A 295 1.21 18.39 30.83
N ALA A 296 1.93 18.51 31.96
CA ALA A 296 3.19 19.25 32.01
C ALA A 296 4.42 18.50 31.41
N SER A 297 4.41 17.17 31.40
CA SER A 297 5.54 16.35 30.92
C SER A 297 5.55 16.12 29.40
N ILE A 298 4.40 16.33 28.74
CA ILE A 298 4.18 16.02 27.32
C ILE A 298 4.84 17.06 26.42
N LYS A 299 4.80 18.36 26.75
CA LYS A 299 5.52 19.38 25.97
C LYS A 299 7.03 19.10 25.92
N GLY A 300 7.64 18.74 27.05
CA GLY A 300 9.07 18.46 27.13
C GLY A 300 9.52 17.17 26.43
N GLN A 301 8.68 16.11 26.42
CA GLN A 301 9.01 14.86 25.72
C GLN A 301 8.64 14.88 24.23
N GLU A 302 7.55 15.54 23.83
CA GLU A 302 7.25 15.77 22.42
C GLU A 302 8.29 16.67 21.77
N GLU A 303 8.71 17.75 22.44
CA GLU A 303 9.82 18.57 21.97
C GLU A 303 11.10 17.75 21.92
N ARG A 304 11.45 16.95 22.94
CA ARG A 304 12.64 16.08 22.87
C ARG A 304 12.61 15.08 21.72
N ILE A 305 11.51 14.35 21.48
CA ILE A 305 11.43 13.35 20.39
C ILE A 305 11.32 14.02 19.01
N LYS A 306 10.59 15.13 18.89
CA LYS A 306 10.57 15.94 17.65
C LYS A 306 11.96 16.51 17.38
N THR A 307 12.65 17.00 18.39
CA THR A 307 14.03 17.49 18.31
C THR A 307 15.01 16.35 17.98
N THR A 308 14.90 15.16 18.58
CA THR A 308 15.74 14.00 18.22
C THR A 308 15.49 13.51 16.80
N ARG A 309 14.24 13.46 16.31
CA ARG A 309 13.93 13.11 14.91
C ARG A 309 14.39 14.19 13.93
N LYS A 310 14.21 15.47 14.26
CA LYS A 310 14.72 16.61 13.49
C LYS A 310 16.25 16.54 13.37
N ILE A 311 16.96 16.32 14.49
CA ILE A 311 18.42 16.15 14.52
C ILE A 311 18.86 14.93 13.69
N LYS A 312 18.12 13.81 13.75
CA LYS A 312 18.46 12.60 12.97
C LYS A 312 18.29 12.75 11.47
N ALA A 313 17.28 13.48 10.99
CA ALA A 313 17.12 13.73 9.56
C ALA A 313 18.10 14.81 9.07
N GLN A 314 18.32 15.85 9.86
CA GLN A 314 19.18 16.98 9.50
C GLN A 314 20.59 16.56 9.09
N LYS A 315 21.19 15.52 9.71
CA LYS A 315 22.54 15.05 9.35
C LYS A 315 22.68 14.54 7.90
N TYR A 316 21.58 14.22 7.22
CA TYR A 316 21.60 13.75 5.83
C TYR A 316 21.55 14.90 4.82
N PHE A 317 21.32 16.13 5.28
CA PHE A 317 21.18 17.30 4.42
C PHE A 317 22.22 18.34 4.79
N GLU A 318 23.04 18.74 3.82
CA GLU A 318 23.94 19.89 3.97
C GLU A 318 23.11 21.19 4.10
N GLU A 319 23.54 22.10 4.98
CA GLU A 319 22.90 23.39 5.15
C GLU A 319 23.03 24.23 3.86
N ASP A 320 21.94 24.86 3.43
CA ASP A 320 21.83 25.69 2.21
C ASP A 320 22.21 25.03 0.86
N LYS A 321 22.48 23.72 0.84
CA LYS A 321 22.74 22.97 -0.39
C LYS A 321 21.64 21.93 -0.65
N TYR A 322 21.08 21.95 -1.85
CA TYR A 322 20.00 21.06 -2.27
C TYR A 322 20.53 19.86 -3.06
N LEU A 323 19.74 18.78 -3.11
CA LEU A 323 20.05 17.58 -3.92
C LEU A 323 20.23 17.93 -5.40
N ILE A 324 19.49 18.92 -5.89
CA ILE A 324 19.76 19.57 -7.18
C ILE A 324 19.78 21.08 -7.04
N GLU A 325 20.56 21.74 -7.89
CA GLU A 325 20.66 23.20 -7.92
C GLU A 325 20.41 23.75 -9.32
N PHE A 326 19.47 24.70 -9.40
CA PHE A 326 19.25 25.53 -10.58
C PHE A 326 20.06 26.83 -10.46
N ASN A 327 20.79 27.17 -11.52
CA ASN A 327 21.38 28.49 -11.69
C ASN A 327 20.30 29.53 -11.99
N HIS A 328 20.67 30.80 -11.82
CA HIS A 328 19.81 31.92 -12.17
C HIS A 328 19.37 31.85 -13.63
N GLY A 329 18.06 31.91 -13.86
CA GLY A 329 17.44 31.88 -15.19
C GLY A 329 17.03 30.49 -15.68
N GLU A 330 17.38 29.41 -14.97
CA GLU A 330 17.06 28.04 -15.42
C GLU A 330 15.69 27.56 -14.96
N ARG A 331 15.23 27.96 -13.77
CA ARG A 331 13.90 27.56 -13.24
C ARG A 331 12.74 27.79 -14.22
N PRO A 332 12.67 28.92 -14.96
CA PRO A 332 11.65 29.13 -15.98
C PRO A 332 11.58 28.05 -17.07
N TYR A 333 12.69 27.41 -17.42
CA TYR A 333 12.71 26.31 -18.39
C TYR A 333 11.98 25.05 -17.90
N PHE A 334 11.78 24.94 -16.59
CA PHE A 334 11.06 23.88 -15.89
C PHE A 334 9.70 24.36 -15.37
N ALA A 335 9.18 25.47 -15.91
CA ALA A 335 7.95 26.13 -15.46
C ALA A 335 7.93 26.58 -13.99
N LEU A 336 9.09 26.60 -13.32
CA LEU A 336 9.23 27.04 -11.93
C LEU A 336 9.45 28.56 -11.88
N ASP A 337 9.00 29.18 -10.79
CA ASP A 337 9.31 30.59 -10.50
C ASP A 337 10.72 30.71 -9.93
N GLU A 338 11.36 31.85 -10.18
CA GLU A 338 12.60 32.16 -9.47
C GLU A 338 12.35 32.34 -7.97
N ILE A 339 13.40 32.05 -7.18
CA ILE A 339 13.37 32.28 -5.74
C ILE A 339 13.75 33.75 -5.50
N ASP A 340 12.81 34.54 -5.00
CA ASP A 340 13.12 35.91 -4.61
C ASP A 340 14.04 35.91 -3.38
N PRO A 341 15.21 36.58 -3.43
CA PRO A 341 16.13 36.64 -2.29
C PRO A 341 15.53 37.27 -1.03
N SER A 342 14.44 38.03 -1.15
CA SER A 342 13.72 38.61 -0.01
C SER A 342 12.83 37.62 0.73
N TRP A 343 12.55 36.44 0.15
CA TRP A 343 11.72 35.43 0.80
C TRP A 343 12.44 34.78 1.98
N GLU A 344 11.73 34.68 3.10
CA GLU A 344 12.26 34.06 4.32
C GLU A 344 12.16 32.53 4.23
N LYS A 345 13.27 31.84 4.50
CA LYS A 345 13.32 30.37 4.50
C LYS A 345 12.94 29.81 5.87
N VAL A 346 12.06 28.81 5.88
CA VAL A 346 11.77 27.98 7.06
C VAL A 346 11.96 26.52 6.70
N THR A 347 12.89 25.85 7.38
CA THR A 347 13.22 24.44 7.12
C THR A 347 12.60 23.53 8.16
N MET A 348 11.98 22.44 7.70
CA MET A 348 11.47 21.35 8.52
C MET A 348 12.11 20.04 8.12
N PHE A 349 12.44 19.22 9.12
CA PHE A 349 13.02 17.90 8.94
C PHE A 349 12.10 16.82 9.52
N SER A 350 12.04 15.66 8.86
CA SER A 350 11.36 14.48 9.40
C SER A 350 12.00 13.18 8.93
N THR A 351 11.82 12.12 9.71
CA THR A 351 12.24 10.76 9.34
C THR A 351 11.04 9.83 9.47
N THR A 352 10.82 9.01 8.43
CA THR A 352 9.82 7.93 8.44
C THR A 352 10.52 6.66 7.97
N TYR A 353 10.68 5.68 8.86
CA TYR A 353 11.53 4.49 8.63
C TYR A 353 12.98 4.90 8.26
N ASN A 354 13.46 4.47 7.10
CA ASN A 354 14.75 4.80 6.48
C ASN A 354 14.68 5.98 5.49
N ILE A 355 13.56 6.71 5.47
CA ILE A 355 13.36 7.86 4.60
C ILE A 355 13.55 9.14 5.41
N HIS A 356 14.59 9.90 5.07
CA HIS A 356 14.94 11.20 5.64
C HIS A 356 14.43 12.30 4.74
N LYS A 357 13.77 13.29 5.31
CA LYS A 357 13.03 14.30 4.56
C LYS A 357 13.42 15.70 5.00
N ARG A 358 13.68 16.58 4.03
CA ARG A 358 13.80 18.03 4.24
C ARG A 358 12.68 18.73 3.47
N THR A 359 12.05 19.70 4.11
CA THR A 359 11.06 20.57 3.48
C THR A 359 11.43 22.01 3.79
N VAL A 360 11.70 22.81 2.76
CA VAL A 360 12.03 24.23 2.87
C VAL A 360 10.87 25.04 2.33
N PHE A 361 10.27 25.87 3.19
CA PHE A 361 9.22 26.82 2.83
C PHE A 361 9.85 28.19 2.58
N PHE A 362 9.46 28.84 1.49
CA PHE A 362 9.87 30.21 1.17
C PHE A 362 8.67 31.14 1.36
N PHE A 363 8.78 32.02 2.36
CA PHE A 363 7.73 32.94 2.78
C PHE A 363 7.93 34.34 2.21
N ASP A 364 6.89 34.85 1.55
CA ASP A 364 6.65 36.26 1.35
C ASP A 364 5.61 36.70 2.40
N LYS A 365 6.08 37.31 3.49
CA LYS A 365 5.24 37.62 4.67
C LYS A 365 4.53 36.36 5.18
N ASP A 366 3.21 36.30 5.12
CA ASP A 366 2.40 35.15 5.56
C ASP A 366 2.02 34.19 4.42
N ILE A 367 2.60 34.34 3.23
CA ILE A 367 2.31 33.52 2.06
C ILE A 367 3.50 32.63 1.72
N ILE A 368 3.29 31.32 1.62
CA ILE A 368 4.30 30.40 1.09
C ILE A 368 4.24 30.48 -0.43
N ARG A 369 5.31 31.00 -1.04
CA ARG A 369 5.45 31.17 -2.50
C ARG A 369 6.08 29.95 -3.17
N LYS A 370 6.90 29.22 -2.41
CA LYS A 370 7.62 28.05 -2.92
C LYS A 370 7.89 27.04 -1.82
N ILE A 371 7.93 25.78 -2.22
CA ILE A 371 8.34 24.67 -1.38
C ILE A 371 9.41 23.86 -2.12
N ILE A 372 10.52 23.61 -1.46
CA ILE A 372 11.47 22.58 -1.87
C ILE A 372 11.31 21.39 -0.92
N TYR A 373 11.19 20.20 -1.47
CA TYR A 373 11.01 18.96 -0.73
C TYR A 373 12.00 17.92 -1.23
N GLU A 374 12.71 17.29 -0.30
CA GLU A 374 13.72 16.28 -0.62
C GLU A 374 13.52 15.05 0.24
N GLU A 375 13.72 13.89 -0.37
CA GLU A 375 13.80 12.60 0.34
C GLU A 375 15.12 11.91 0.03
N ILE A 376 15.79 11.43 1.07
CA ILE A 376 16.96 10.56 1.01
C ILE A 376 16.58 9.24 1.68
N VAL A 377 16.73 8.12 0.97
CA VAL A 377 16.47 6.78 1.49
C VAL A 377 17.79 6.08 1.77
N ASP A 378 18.04 5.70 3.03
CA ASP A 378 19.22 4.90 3.40
C ASP A 378 18.91 3.38 3.39
N ASP A 379 19.91 2.52 3.21
CA ASP A 379 19.72 1.06 3.27
C ASP A 379 19.74 0.51 4.71
N ASN A 380 18.98 1.13 5.63
CA ASN A 380 18.86 0.70 7.02
C ASN A 380 20.23 0.49 7.73
N GLY A 381 21.25 1.29 7.35
CA GLY A 381 22.60 1.21 7.92
C GLY A 381 23.55 0.18 7.30
N LYS A 382 23.18 -0.48 6.19
CA LYS A 382 24.14 -1.07 5.26
C LYS A 382 24.61 0.03 4.31
N GLU A 383 25.90 0.12 4.06
CA GLU A 383 26.50 1.28 3.39
C GLU A 383 25.88 1.55 2.01
N GLY A 384 25.07 2.61 1.91
CA GLY A 384 24.54 3.11 0.63
C GLY A 384 23.25 3.93 0.76
N ILE A 385 23.17 5.00 -0.02
CA ILE A 385 21.92 5.72 -0.32
C ILE A 385 21.20 4.92 -1.42
N VAL A 386 19.97 4.51 -1.17
CA VAL A 386 19.18 3.65 -2.06
C VAL A 386 18.46 4.46 -3.12
N ARG A 387 17.91 5.61 -2.74
CA ARG A 387 17.09 6.44 -3.61
C ARG A 387 16.97 7.85 -3.06
N ASP A 388 17.17 8.82 -3.92
CA ASP A 388 17.08 10.24 -3.62
C ASP A 388 16.04 10.89 -4.54
N SER A 389 15.23 11.78 -4.00
CA SER A 389 14.24 12.53 -4.77
C SER A 389 14.18 13.99 -4.34
N TYR A 390 13.88 14.84 -5.31
CA TYR A 390 13.72 16.27 -5.15
C TYR A 390 12.43 16.72 -5.83
N SER A 391 11.68 17.57 -5.15
CA SER A 391 10.48 18.22 -5.64
C SER A 391 10.56 19.71 -5.37
N GLU A 392 10.24 20.54 -6.36
CA GLU A 392 10.08 21.98 -6.19
C GLU A 392 8.70 22.41 -6.67
N LEU A 393 7.96 23.11 -5.80
CA LEU A 393 6.57 23.48 -6.01
C LEU A 393 6.43 24.99 -5.97
N ASN A 394 5.82 25.58 -7.00
CA ASN A 394 5.26 26.92 -6.91
C ASN A 394 3.93 26.86 -6.16
N THR A 395 3.74 27.76 -5.20
CA THR A 395 2.56 27.77 -4.33
C THR A 395 2.06 29.18 -4.08
N GLU A 396 0.80 29.29 -3.67
CA GLU A 396 0.24 30.50 -3.08
C GLU A 396 -0.56 30.13 -1.84
N ILE A 397 0.15 29.62 -0.83
CA ILE A 397 -0.48 29.16 0.41
C ILE A 397 -0.51 30.32 1.40
N VAL A 398 -1.70 30.88 1.59
CA VAL A 398 -1.93 31.89 2.63
C VAL A 398 -1.93 31.21 3.99
N THR A 399 -1.15 31.74 4.92
CA THR A 399 -1.09 31.26 6.30
C THR A 399 -1.55 32.33 7.28
N LYS A 400 -1.93 31.88 8.47
CA LYS A 400 -2.11 32.73 9.64
C LYS A 400 -0.95 32.46 10.57
N ASN A 401 -0.19 33.52 10.90
CA ASN A 401 0.97 33.48 11.79
C ASN A 401 2.00 32.40 11.41
N ARG A 402 2.15 32.11 10.11
CA ARG A 402 3.04 31.06 9.57
C ARG A 402 2.94 29.68 10.23
N ASN A 403 1.81 29.36 10.88
CA ASN A 403 1.61 28.09 11.58
C ASN A 403 0.32 27.37 11.18
N THR A 404 -0.58 28.07 10.50
CA THR A 404 -1.89 27.58 10.08
C THR A 404 -2.12 27.94 8.63
N ILE A 405 -2.35 26.94 7.78
CA ILE A 405 -2.77 27.09 6.40
C ILE A 405 -4.25 27.45 6.36
N LEU A 406 -4.57 28.54 5.66
CA LEU A 406 -5.94 28.97 5.44
C LEU A 406 -6.54 28.22 4.23
N PRO A 407 -7.84 27.89 4.28
CA PRO A 407 -8.52 27.23 3.17
C PRO A 407 -8.66 28.16 1.95
N LYS A 408 -8.62 27.59 0.74
CA LYS A 408 -8.86 28.34 -0.51
C LYS A 408 -10.33 28.75 -0.72
N THR A 409 -11.26 28.10 -0.02
CA THR A 409 -12.71 28.31 -0.17
C THR A 409 -13.36 28.49 1.19
N GLU A 410 -14.50 29.18 1.23
CA GLU A 410 -15.28 29.43 2.46
C GLU A 410 -15.74 28.14 3.17
N ARG A 411 -15.89 27.03 2.43
CA ARG A 411 -16.24 25.71 2.99
C ARG A 411 -15.06 24.91 3.52
N GLY A 412 -13.83 25.31 3.17
CA GLY A 412 -12.62 24.62 3.59
C GLY A 412 -12.34 24.86 5.08
N ARG A 413 -11.57 23.96 5.69
CA ARG A 413 -11.15 24.08 7.10
C ARG A 413 -9.70 24.52 7.18
N GLU A 414 -9.38 25.35 8.17
CA GLU A 414 -8.00 25.67 8.53
C GLU A 414 -7.24 24.38 8.87
N LYS A 415 -5.96 24.33 8.51
CA LYS A 415 -5.08 23.19 8.78
C LYS A 415 -3.78 23.69 9.40
N SER A 416 -3.19 22.94 10.32
CA SER A 416 -1.84 23.25 10.80
C SER A 416 -0.83 23.18 9.64
N LEU A 417 0.16 24.08 9.62
CA LEU A 417 1.26 24.03 8.68
C LEU A 417 2.15 22.82 8.98
N THR A 418 2.10 21.84 8.09
CA THR A 418 2.99 20.68 8.05
C THR A 418 3.39 20.43 6.59
N PRO A 419 4.55 19.80 6.32
CA PRO A 419 4.92 19.43 4.95
C PRO A 419 3.79 18.71 4.21
N THR A 420 3.18 17.70 4.83
CA THR A 420 2.05 16.96 4.23
C THR A 420 0.85 17.84 3.92
N ASN A 421 0.49 18.79 4.80
CA ASN A 421 -0.66 19.65 4.54
C ASN A 421 -0.37 20.66 3.41
N ALA A 422 0.85 21.18 3.35
CA ALA A 422 1.28 22.16 2.37
C ALA A 422 1.49 21.56 0.96
N MET A 423 1.94 20.31 0.87
CA MET A 423 2.18 19.61 -0.40
C MET A 423 0.92 18.98 -1.02
N ASN A 424 -0.26 19.14 -0.42
CA ASN A 424 -1.49 18.64 -1.03
C ASN A 424 -1.79 19.37 -2.35
N GLY A 425 -2.14 18.62 -3.40
CA GLY A 425 -2.32 19.14 -4.76
C GLY A 425 -3.31 20.30 -4.92
N GLY A 426 -4.20 20.52 -3.96
CA GLY A 426 -5.08 21.70 -3.95
C GLY A 426 -4.34 23.03 -3.82
N PHE A 427 -3.08 23.05 -3.37
CA PHE A 427 -2.27 24.26 -3.18
C PHE A 427 -1.14 24.44 -4.20
N THR A 428 -0.81 23.38 -4.93
CA THR A 428 0.30 23.34 -5.88
C THR A 428 -0.11 23.89 -7.25
N GLU A 429 0.72 24.77 -7.82
CA GLU A 429 0.59 25.18 -9.21
C GLU A 429 1.52 24.34 -10.09
N CYS A 430 2.50 24.99 -10.74
CA CYS A 430 3.60 24.30 -11.40
C CYS A 430 4.54 23.68 -10.38
N HIS A 431 4.96 22.46 -10.65
CA HIS A 431 5.92 21.75 -9.84
C HIS A 431 6.81 20.88 -10.72
N PHE A 432 8.02 20.68 -10.23
CA PHE A 432 9.05 19.83 -10.80
C PHE A 432 9.31 18.68 -9.82
N ASN A 433 9.47 17.48 -10.33
CA ASN A 433 9.93 16.33 -9.57
C ASN A 433 11.06 15.64 -10.32
N ILE A 434 12.06 15.20 -9.58
CA ILE A 434 13.08 14.28 -10.04
C ILE A 434 13.32 13.22 -8.98
N THR A 435 13.43 11.97 -9.41
CA THR A 435 13.92 10.87 -8.60
C THR A 435 15.12 10.28 -9.30
N PHE A 436 16.28 10.29 -8.65
CA PHE A 436 17.53 9.87 -9.28
C PHE A 436 17.53 8.39 -9.64
N ALA A 437 18.28 8.07 -10.69
CA ALA A 437 18.56 6.71 -11.10
C ALA A 437 19.40 5.98 -10.03
N ASN A 438 19.23 4.67 -9.94
CA ASN A 438 20.13 3.78 -9.20
C ASN A 438 20.44 2.54 -10.05
N ASP A 439 21.00 1.49 -9.45
CA ASP A 439 21.38 0.28 -10.20
C ASP A 439 20.17 -0.52 -10.69
N ASN A 440 19.02 -0.34 -10.05
CA ASN A 440 17.80 -1.02 -10.43
C ASN A 440 16.96 -0.11 -11.33
N TYR A 441 16.70 1.13 -10.93
CA TYR A 441 15.70 2.01 -11.51
C TYR A 441 16.33 3.17 -12.30
N PRO A 442 15.79 3.52 -13.48
CA PRO A 442 16.16 4.75 -14.17
C PRO A 442 15.66 5.98 -13.40
N CYS A 443 16.22 7.13 -13.74
CA CYS A 443 15.75 8.42 -13.23
C CYS A 443 14.36 8.73 -13.81
N HIS A 444 13.48 9.25 -12.96
CA HIS A 444 12.13 9.69 -13.35
C HIS A 444 12.01 11.19 -13.09
N MET A 445 11.70 11.98 -14.12
CA MET A 445 11.69 13.44 -14.07
C MET A 445 10.49 14.01 -14.83
N TYR A 446 9.74 14.89 -14.19
CA TYR A 446 8.61 15.55 -14.84
C TYR A 446 8.31 16.92 -14.23
N CYS A 447 7.67 17.75 -15.06
CA CYS A 447 7.09 19.02 -14.67
C CYS A 447 5.59 18.94 -14.94
N ALA A 448 4.77 19.40 -14.01
CA ALA A 448 3.34 19.48 -14.24
C ALA A 448 2.74 20.69 -13.56
N ASN A 449 1.59 21.12 -14.05
CA ASN A 449 0.74 22.08 -13.38
C ASN A 449 -0.53 21.37 -12.91
N ALA A 450 -0.61 21.15 -11.60
CA ALA A 450 -1.70 20.38 -11.00
C ALA A 450 -3.07 21.06 -11.16
N ARG A 451 -3.11 22.38 -11.37
CA ARG A 451 -4.35 23.15 -11.51
C ARG A 451 -5.07 22.90 -12.82
N ASN A 452 -4.33 22.68 -13.90
CA ASN A 452 -4.86 22.52 -15.25
C ASN A 452 -4.48 21.18 -15.90
N VAL A 453 -3.78 20.32 -15.15
CA VAL A 453 -3.38 18.97 -15.55
C VAL A 453 -2.52 18.98 -16.83
N GLN A 454 -1.68 20.00 -16.97
CA GLN A 454 -0.73 20.10 -18.09
C GLN A 454 0.65 19.61 -17.67
N TYR A 455 1.34 18.91 -18.57
CA TYR A 455 2.63 18.29 -18.32
C TYR A 455 3.69 18.83 -19.27
N LEU A 456 4.93 18.85 -18.78
CA LEU A 456 6.14 19.06 -19.56
C LEU A 456 6.97 17.79 -19.41
N HIS A 457 7.08 17.07 -20.52
CA HIS A 457 7.85 15.83 -20.61
C HIS A 457 9.30 16.11 -21.01
N PHE A 458 10.16 15.17 -20.66
CA PHE A 458 11.60 15.22 -20.85
C PHE A 458 12.05 13.88 -21.42
N LEU A 459 13.02 13.90 -22.35
CA LEU A 459 13.72 12.70 -22.81
C LEU A 459 15.21 12.80 -22.40
N GLY A 460 15.90 11.65 -22.34
CA GLY A 460 17.34 11.58 -22.08
C GLY A 460 17.75 11.79 -20.61
N HIS A 461 16.81 11.75 -19.67
CA HIS A 461 17.08 11.98 -18.24
C HIS A 461 17.36 10.70 -17.46
N GLU A 462 17.26 9.53 -18.07
CA GLU A 462 17.17 8.23 -17.40
C GLU A 462 18.43 7.82 -16.61
N ASN A 463 19.59 8.43 -16.92
CA ASN A 463 20.86 8.13 -16.28
C ASN A 463 21.29 9.18 -15.23
N ILE A 464 20.43 10.16 -14.91
CA ILE A 464 20.76 11.19 -13.91
C ILE A 464 20.80 10.55 -12.51
N ARG A 465 22.00 10.41 -11.94
CA ARG A 465 22.20 9.78 -10.62
C ARG A 465 22.44 10.77 -9.48
N ASN A 466 22.75 12.01 -9.80
CA ASN A 466 23.15 13.04 -8.84
C ASN A 466 23.08 14.45 -9.49
N ASN A 467 23.37 15.49 -8.69
CA ASN A 467 23.36 16.87 -9.17
C ASN A 467 24.31 17.12 -10.37
N ASN A 468 25.50 16.51 -10.42
CA ASN A 468 26.43 16.78 -11.53
C ASN A 468 25.87 16.27 -12.87
N ASP A 469 25.21 15.12 -12.87
CA ASP A 469 24.54 14.61 -14.06
C ASP A 469 23.34 15.50 -14.42
N PHE A 470 22.60 15.96 -13.41
CA PHE A 470 21.49 16.90 -13.59
C PHE A 470 21.96 18.23 -14.19
N ARG A 471 23.07 18.79 -13.73
CA ARG A 471 23.67 20.03 -14.25
C ARG A 471 23.99 19.91 -15.74
N LYS A 472 24.64 18.82 -16.15
CA LYS A 472 24.94 18.54 -17.57
C LYS A 472 23.66 18.45 -18.39
N TYR A 473 22.65 17.74 -17.88
CA TYR A 473 21.36 17.63 -18.52
C TYR A 473 20.68 18.99 -18.70
N VAL A 474 20.64 19.82 -17.65
CA VAL A 474 20.04 21.17 -17.68
C VAL A 474 20.75 22.06 -18.68
N GLU A 475 22.08 22.07 -18.69
CA GLU A 475 22.87 22.87 -19.64
C GLU A 475 22.57 22.48 -21.09
N GLU A 476 22.53 21.19 -21.39
CA GLU A 476 22.17 20.68 -22.71
C GLU A 476 20.71 21.01 -23.07
N TYR A 477 19.78 20.78 -22.14
CA TYR A 477 18.35 21.06 -22.33
C TYR A 477 18.07 22.54 -22.61
N VAL A 478 18.67 23.43 -21.81
CA VAL A 478 18.52 24.88 -21.94
C VAL A 478 19.16 25.36 -23.25
N SER A 479 20.37 24.88 -23.58
CA SER A 479 21.07 25.25 -24.82
C SER A 479 20.35 24.79 -26.08
N ASN A 480 19.67 23.63 -26.03
CA ASN A 480 18.96 23.05 -27.17
C ASN A 480 17.48 23.45 -27.25
N SER A 481 16.97 24.15 -26.24
CA SER A 481 15.58 24.61 -26.19
C SER A 481 15.23 25.51 -27.38
N PRO A 482 14.10 25.29 -28.07
CA PRO A 482 13.72 26.07 -29.24
C PRO A 482 13.31 27.49 -28.83
N LYS A 483 13.32 28.42 -29.78
CA LYS A 483 12.98 29.84 -29.53
C LYS A 483 11.57 30.02 -28.91
N ASN A 484 10.64 29.13 -29.23
CA ASN A 484 9.28 29.13 -28.72
C ASN A 484 9.11 28.32 -27.41
N HIS A 485 10.17 27.80 -26.80
CA HIS A 485 10.07 27.04 -25.55
C HIS A 485 9.37 27.84 -24.45
N MET A 486 9.65 29.13 -24.35
CA MET A 486 8.97 30.01 -23.37
C MET A 486 7.47 30.17 -23.64
N GLU A 487 7.01 30.05 -24.89
CA GLU A 487 5.58 30.02 -25.20
C GLU A 487 4.93 28.73 -24.71
N ARG A 488 5.64 27.60 -24.82
CA ARG A 488 5.23 26.32 -24.26
C ARG A 488 5.10 26.39 -22.73
N ILE A 489 6.09 26.97 -22.06
CA ILE A 489 6.03 27.21 -20.61
C ILE A 489 4.83 28.09 -20.25
N LYS A 490 4.61 29.19 -20.98
CA LYS A 490 3.42 30.05 -20.78
C LYS A 490 2.11 29.27 -20.93
N ARG A 491 2.01 28.35 -21.89
CA ARG A 491 0.85 27.48 -22.09
C ARG A 491 0.63 26.58 -20.86
N ILE A 492 1.65 25.85 -20.41
CA ILE A 492 1.55 24.97 -19.23
C ILE A 492 1.14 25.75 -17.97
N ARG A 493 1.67 26.96 -17.79
CA ARG A 493 1.36 27.81 -16.64
C ARG A 493 -0.05 28.38 -16.66
N ASN A 494 -0.50 28.88 -17.81
CA ASN A 494 -1.67 29.75 -17.90
C ASN A 494 -2.90 29.10 -18.54
N SER A 495 -2.79 27.89 -19.11
CA SER A 495 -3.94 27.18 -19.66
C SER A 495 -4.99 26.98 -18.57
N LYS A 496 -6.25 27.19 -18.94
CA LYS A 496 -7.37 26.86 -18.06
C LYS A 496 -7.52 25.34 -18.01
N HIS A 497 -7.96 24.83 -16.87
CA HIS A 497 -8.48 23.47 -16.81
C HIS A 497 -9.67 23.35 -17.76
N VAL A 498 -9.60 22.42 -18.71
CA VAL A 498 -10.67 22.18 -19.69
C VAL A 498 -11.28 20.81 -19.48
N THR A 499 -12.44 20.59 -20.08
CA THR A 499 -13.05 19.27 -20.18
C THR A 499 -13.54 19.13 -21.61
N VAL A 500 -12.85 18.33 -22.41
CA VAL A 500 -13.13 18.15 -23.82
C VAL A 500 -13.98 16.89 -24.05
N LYS A 501 -14.81 16.95 -25.08
CA LYS A 501 -15.52 15.78 -25.59
C LYS A 501 -14.63 15.07 -26.59
N PHE A 502 -14.59 13.75 -26.49
CA PHE A 502 -13.82 12.90 -27.38
C PHE A 502 -14.60 11.63 -27.71
N THR A 503 -14.24 10.96 -28.80
CA THR A 503 -14.85 9.70 -29.23
C THR A 503 -13.86 8.81 -29.99
N ALA A 504 -14.31 7.61 -30.38
CA ALA A 504 -13.54 6.71 -31.22
C ALA A 504 -13.25 7.34 -32.60
N GLY A 505 -12.04 7.14 -33.12
CA GLY A 505 -11.53 7.78 -34.33
C GLY A 505 -10.88 9.14 -34.11
N ASP A 506 -11.00 9.74 -32.91
CA ASP A 506 -10.25 10.95 -32.57
C ASP A 506 -8.75 10.63 -32.47
N ILE A 507 -7.95 11.48 -33.11
CA ILE A 507 -6.49 11.42 -33.12
C ILE A 507 -5.96 12.47 -32.14
N PHE A 508 -5.15 12.04 -31.18
CA PHE A 508 -4.52 12.92 -30.22
C PHE A 508 -3.01 13.01 -30.46
N ARG A 509 -2.43 14.14 -30.06
CA ARG A 509 -0.99 14.38 -30.12
C ARG A 509 -0.37 14.37 -28.73
N VAL A 510 0.78 13.72 -28.61
CA VAL A 510 1.62 13.67 -27.42
C VAL A 510 2.90 14.47 -27.69
N GLU A 511 3.36 15.25 -26.73
CA GLU A 511 4.65 15.96 -26.79
C GLU A 511 5.63 15.27 -25.85
N PHE A 512 6.64 14.57 -26.36
CA PHE A 512 7.59 13.79 -25.54
C PHE A 512 8.72 14.64 -24.96
N ASP A 513 9.16 15.66 -25.69
CA ASP A 513 10.09 16.68 -25.20
C ASP A 513 9.83 18.00 -25.95
N TYR A 514 10.84 18.84 -26.13
CA TYR A 514 10.74 20.12 -26.85
C TYR A 514 10.87 20.02 -28.38
N ARG A 515 11.16 18.84 -28.94
CA ARG A 515 11.25 18.58 -30.38
C ARG A 515 10.30 17.48 -30.84
N HIS A 516 10.14 16.44 -30.05
CA HIS A 516 9.56 15.17 -30.48
C HIS A 516 8.09 15.04 -30.09
N TYR A 517 7.31 14.54 -31.04
CA TYR A 517 5.89 14.30 -30.93
C TYR A 517 5.55 12.86 -31.28
N GLY A 518 4.48 12.37 -30.66
CA GLY A 518 3.80 11.13 -31.01
C GLY A 518 2.33 11.38 -31.30
N TYR A 519 1.69 10.43 -31.95
CA TYR A 519 0.28 10.51 -32.28
C TYR A 519 -0.40 9.20 -31.92
N GLY A 520 -1.63 9.27 -31.42
CA GLY A 520 -2.43 8.10 -31.10
C GLY A 520 -3.87 8.27 -31.55
N ILE A 521 -4.58 7.15 -31.68
CA ILE A 521 -5.98 7.09 -32.06
C ILE A 521 -6.79 6.41 -30.98
N ILE A 522 -7.95 6.99 -30.64
CA ILE A 522 -8.88 6.43 -29.66
C ILE A 522 -9.77 5.41 -30.36
N LEU A 523 -9.88 4.21 -29.79
CA LEU A 523 -10.71 3.11 -30.32
C LEU A 523 -12.04 2.95 -29.57
N GLY A 524 -12.13 3.42 -28.33
CA GLY A 524 -13.37 3.33 -27.58
C GLY A 524 -13.24 3.69 -26.11
N LYS A 525 -14.40 3.77 -25.45
CA LYS A 525 -14.55 4.04 -24.01
C LYS A 525 -15.05 2.79 -23.32
N ILE A 526 -14.27 2.23 -22.40
CA ILE A 526 -14.59 0.93 -21.77
C ILE A 526 -15.90 1.01 -20.97
N ARG A 527 -16.18 2.13 -20.30
CA ARG A 527 -17.45 2.34 -19.56
C ARG A 527 -18.70 2.43 -20.44
N GLN A 528 -18.52 2.68 -21.72
CA GLN A 528 -19.63 2.62 -22.68
C GLN A 528 -19.71 1.21 -23.29
N LEU A 529 -18.57 0.58 -23.60
CA LEU A 529 -18.48 -0.80 -24.07
C LEU A 529 -19.09 -1.81 -23.10
N GLU A 530 -18.83 -1.68 -21.80
CA GLU A 530 -19.36 -2.60 -20.79
C GLU A 530 -20.90 -2.63 -20.72
N LYS A 531 -21.58 -1.64 -21.33
CA LYS A 531 -23.05 -1.55 -21.39
C LYS A 531 -23.63 -2.16 -22.66
N TRP A 532 -22.80 -2.57 -23.61
CA TRP A 532 -23.25 -3.21 -24.84
C TRP A 532 -23.69 -4.65 -24.54
N ASP A 533 -24.82 -5.05 -25.11
CA ASP A 533 -25.38 -6.40 -24.94
C ASP A 533 -24.50 -7.46 -25.60
N GLU A 534 -23.72 -7.06 -26.61
CA GLU A 534 -22.79 -7.91 -27.35
C GLU A 534 -21.51 -8.23 -26.57
N ILE A 535 -21.25 -7.53 -25.45
CA ILE A 535 -20.07 -7.77 -24.60
C ILE A 535 -20.44 -8.75 -23.48
N PRO A 536 -19.82 -9.95 -23.43
CA PRO A 536 -20.12 -10.96 -22.41
C PRO A 536 -20.01 -10.42 -20.98
N LYS A 537 -20.80 -10.98 -20.06
CA LYS A 537 -20.82 -10.54 -18.64
C LYS A 537 -19.49 -10.81 -17.94
N GLU A 538 -18.76 -11.81 -18.40
CA GLU A 538 -17.49 -12.28 -17.85
C GLU A 538 -16.29 -11.53 -18.44
N HIS A 539 -16.53 -10.66 -19.43
CA HIS A 539 -15.50 -9.94 -20.17
C HIS A 539 -14.69 -8.98 -19.29
N VAL A 540 -13.39 -8.86 -19.57
CA VAL A 540 -12.45 -8.05 -18.79
C VAL A 540 -12.82 -6.58 -18.70
N PHE A 541 -13.46 -6.05 -19.74
CA PHE A 541 -13.97 -4.68 -19.78
C PHE A 541 -14.90 -4.35 -18.60
N ARG A 542 -15.66 -5.32 -18.09
CA ARG A 542 -16.57 -5.14 -16.94
C ARG A 542 -15.87 -5.14 -15.59
N ARG A 543 -14.57 -5.45 -15.54
CA ARG A 543 -13.75 -5.51 -14.31
C ARG A 543 -12.81 -4.32 -14.16
N GLN A 544 -12.75 -3.44 -15.16
CA GLN A 544 -11.84 -2.30 -15.14
C GLN A 544 -12.28 -1.27 -14.11
N MET A 545 -11.33 -0.68 -13.40
CA MET A 545 -11.57 0.45 -12.51
C MET A 545 -11.55 1.77 -13.31
N THR A 546 -11.99 2.88 -12.71
CA THR A 546 -11.81 4.25 -13.26
C THR A 546 -12.63 4.57 -14.53
N GLN A 547 -12.19 5.49 -15.41
CA GLN A 547 -12.77 5.81 -16.72
C GLN A 547 -11.77 5.47 -17.84
N PRO A 548 -11.66 4.20 -18.27
CA PRO A 548 -10.61 3.80 -19.18
C PRO A 548 -11.00 3.95 -20.66
N ILE A 549 -10.00 4.28 -21.46
CA ILE A 549 -10.08 4.34 -22.92
C ILE A 549 -9.14 3.31 -23.55
N ILE A 550 -9.56 2.79 -24.69
CA ILE A 550 -8.73 1.94 -25.55
C ILE A 550 -8.12 2.84 -26.60
N PHE A 551 -6.81 2.78 -26.78
CA PHE A 551 -6.12 3.56 -27.80
C PHE A 551 -4.95 2.78 -28.40
N ARG A 552 -4.46 3.26 -29.53
CA ARG A 552 -3.23 2.78 -30.17
C ARG A 552 -2.37 3.96 -30.57
N MET A 553 -1.06 3.80 -30.46
CA MET A 553 -0.11 4.80 -30.94
C MET A 553 0.28 4.50 -32.39
N TYR A 554 0.42 5.54 -33.20
CA TYR A 554 1.11 5.42 -34.49
C TYR A 554 2.59 5.15 -34.23
N ASP A 555 3.19 4.27 -35.02
CA ASP A 555 4.60 3.87 -34.92
C ASP A 555 5.53 4.95 -35.49
N ILE A 556 5.51 6.12 -34.85
CA ILE A 556 6.29 7.28 -35.23
C ILE A 556 6.65 8.13 -34.02
N VAL A 557 7.91 8.58 -33.98
CA VAL A 557 8.37 9.73 -33.21
C VAL A 557 8.91 10.73 -34.22
N THR A 558 8.42 11.97 -34.20
CA THR A 558 8.72 12.97 -35.23
C THR A 558 8.98 14.34 -34.63
N GLU A 559 9.75 15.18 -35.32
CA GLU A 559 9.91 16.59 -34.97
C GLU A 559 8.74 17.48 -35.47
N ASP A 560 7.88 16.94 -36.35
CA ASP A 560 6.71 17.65 -36.84
C ASP A 560 5.50 17.47 -35.91
N GLY A 561 5.20 18.50 -35.15
CA GLY A 561 4.04 18.56 -34.25
C GLY A 561 2.70 18.85 -34.94
N ASN A 562 2.65 18.98 -36.27
CA ASN A 562 1.44 19.41 -37.00
C ASN A 562 0.95 18.39 -38.04
N LEU A 563 1.33 17.11 -37.90
CA LEU A 563 0.83 16.06 -38.78
C LEU A 563 -0.69 15.95 -38.69
N LYS A 564 -1.34 15.75 -39.83
CA LYS A 564 -2.79 15.52 -39.96
C LYS A 564 -3.09 14.06 -40.21
N LYS A 565 -4.36 13.68 -40.21
CA LYS A 565 -4.75 12.28 -40.47
C LYS A 565 -4.27 11.76 -41.82
N GLU A 566 -4.18 12.62 -42.85
CA GLU A 566 -3.70 12.24 -44.18
C GLU A 566 -2.21 11.84 -44.16
N ASP A 567 -1.41 12.48 -43.30
CA ASP A 567 0.01 12.15 -43.12
C ASP A 567 0.19 10.83 -42.34
N LEU A 568 -0.74 10.55 -41.42
CA LEU A 568 -0.72 9.36 -40.57
C LEU A 568 -1.33 8.11 -41.22
N GLN A 569 -2.01 8.22 -42.37
CA GLN A 569 -2.82 7.13 -42.95
C GLN A 569 -2.02 5.85 -43.27
N ASN A 570 -0.74 6.00 -43.61
CA ASN A 570 0.18 4.94 -44.02
C ASN A 570 1.14 4.51 -42.90
N ILE A 571 1.03 5.12 -41.71
CA ILE A 571 1.85 4.76 -40.57
C ILE A 571 1.17 3.59 -39.84
N GLU A 572 1.95 2.58 -39.51
CA GLU A 572 1.47 1.42 -38.76
C GLU A 572 1.04 1.82 -37.34
N LEU A 573 0.04 1.14 -36.79
CA LEU A 573 -0.38 1.32 -35.41
C LEU A 573 0.27 0.25 -34.53
N LEU A 574 0.87 0.67 -33.42
CA LEU A 574 1.37 -0.22 -32.37
C LEU A 574 0.20 -0.98 -31.71
N PRO A 575 0.45 -2.09 -31.01
CA PRO A 575 -0.61 -2.86 -30.36
C PRO A 575 -1.38 -2.02 -29.32
N LEU A 576 -2.59 -2.46 -28.98
CA LEU A 576 -3.46 -1.71 -28.08
C LEU A 576 -2.86 -1.39 -26.70
N ASP A 577 -3.29 -0.28 -26.13
CA ASP A 577 -3.05 0.07 -24.73
C ASP A 577 -4.33 0.62 -24.08
N ILE A 578 -4.38 0.59 -22.75
CA ILE A 578 -5.52 1.00 -21.93
C ILE A 578 -5.04 1.91 -20.78
N ALA A 579 -5.55 3.14 -20.76
CA ALA A 579 -5.28 4.11 -19.72
C ALA A 579 -6.56 4.85 -19.31
N GLN A 580 -6.50 5.57 -18.19
CA GLN A 580 -7.51 6.56 -17.83
C GLN A 580 -7.66 7.62 -18.93
N ASP A 581 -8.87 8.18 -19.06
CA ASP A 581 -9.15 9.23 -20.03
C ASP A 581 -8.67 10.64 -19.62
N ASN A 582 -8.14 10.81 -18.40
CA ASN A 582 -7.75 12.08 -17.79
C ASN A 582 -6.91 12.98 -18.73
N GLU A 583 -5.87 12.43 -19.38
CA GLU A 583 -4.97 13.21 -20.24
C GLU A 583 -5.63 13.64 -21.56
N ILE A 584 -6.65 12.90 -22.01
CA ILE A 584 -7.47 13.30 -23.15
C ILE A 584 -8.52 14.31 -22.70
N ILE A 585 -9.35 13.96 -21.71
CA ILE A 585 -10.50 14.75 -21.27
C ILE A 585 -10.09 16.12 -20.74
N TRP A 586 -8.92 16.26 -20.11
CA TRP A 586 -8.40 17.54 -19.63
C TRP A 586 -7.47 18.25 -20.61
N GLY A 587 -7.34 17.73 -21.83
CA GLY A 587 -6.61 18.37 -22.92
C GLY A 587 -5.10 18.42 -22.71
N THR A 588 -4.53 17.50 -21.93
CA THR A 588 -3.09 17.30 -21.84
C THR A 588 -2.54 16.85 -23.19
N TYR A 589 -3.21 15.87 -23.81
CA TYR A 589 -2.95 15.41 -25.16
C TYR A 589 -4.10 15.86 -26.07
N PRO A 590 -3.93 16.99 -26.77
CA PRO A 590 -5.02 17.58 -27.53
C PRO A 590 -5.43 16.67 -28.69
N ILE A 591 -6.74 16.61 -28.93
CA ILE A 591 -7.29 16.01 -30.15
C ILE A 591 -7.03 16.97 -31.29
N ILE A 592 -6.35 16.50 -32.32
CA ILE A 592 -5.90 17.32 -33.45
C ILE A 592 -6.70 17.05 -34.73
N ASP A 593 -7.30 15.86 -34.85
CA ASP A 593 -8.09 15.46 -36.00
C ASP A 593 -9.02 14.29 -35.62
N THR A 594 -9.91 13.92 -36.53
CA THR A 594 -10.75 12.73 -36.43
C THR A 594 -10.74 12.02 -37.78
N LYS A 595 -10.53 10.71 -37.78
CA LYS A 595 -10.67 9.88 -38.97
C LYS A 595 -11.78 8.85 -38.82
N THR A 596 -12.27 8.37 -39.95
CA THR A 596 -13.12 7.18 -39.94
C THR A 596 -12.25 5.96 -39.67
N LEU A 597 -12.47 5.27 -38.56
CA LEU A 597 -11.88 3.96 -38.25
C LEU A 597 -12.12 2.94 -39.36
N GLU A 598 -11.06 2.23 -39.70
CA GLU A 598 -11.02 1.10 -40.62
C GLU A 598 -10.71 -0.18 -39.85
N GLU A 599 -10.97 -1.35 -40.45
CA GLU A 599 -10.73 -2.64 -39.79
C GLU A 599 -9.26 -2.80 -39.35
N LYS A 600 -8.29 -2.24 -40.08
CA LYS A 600 -6.86 -2.28 -39.69
C LYS A 600 -6.53 -1.49 -38.42
N ASP A 601 -7.38 -0.55 -38.04
CA ASP A 601 -7.18 0.29 -36.86
C ASP A 601 -7.57 -0.45 -35.57
N ILE A 602 -8.48 -1.41 -35.66
CA ILE A 602 -9.05 -2.09 -34.51
C ILE A 602 -8.10 -3.19 -34.02
N ASP A 603 -7.62 -3.01 -32.80
CA ASP A 603 -7.00 -4.06 -31.98
C ASP A 603 -7.71 -4.06 -30.62
N LEU A 604 -8.01 -5.25 -30.12
CA LEU A 604 -8.78 -5.46 -28.88
C LEU A 604 -8.09 -6.56 -28.05
N PRO A 605 -8.35 -6.63 -26.73
CA PRO A 605 -7.56 -7.46 -25.81
C PRO A 605 -7.42 -8.92 -26.23
N PHE A 606 -6.22 -9.45 -26.04
CA PHE A 606 -5.92 -10.88 -26.14
C PHE A 606 -5.39 -11.39 -24.80
N MET A 607 -6.14 -12.26 -24.12
CA MET A 607 -5.83 -12.72 -22.78
C MET A 607 -6.05 -14.22 -22.60
N ILE A 608 -5.28 -14.78 -21.68
CA ILE A 608 -5.23 -16.17 -21.25
C ILE A 608 -5.23 -16.16 -19.72
N GLU A 609 -6.38 -16.47 -19.13
CA GLU A 609 -6.62 -16.40 -17.68
C GLU A 609 -6.88 -17.81 -17.14
N PRO A 610 -5.92 -18.43 -16.43
CA PRO A 610 -6.18 -19.68 -15.70
C PRO A 610 -7.29 -19.46 -14.67
N LEU A 611 -8.31 -20.32 -14.70
CA LEU A 611 -9.43 -20.19 -13.78
C LEU A 611 -9.10 -20.80 -12.41
N LYS A 612 -9.84 -20.39 -11.37
CA LYS A 612 -9.62 -20.82 -9.98
C LYS A 612 -10.82 -21.61 -9.46
N GLY A 613 -10.64 -22.26 -8.29
CA GLY A 613 -11.71 -22.98 -7.60
C GLY A 613 -12.15 -24.23 -8.36
N SER A 614 -13.46 -24.39 -8.55
CA SER A 614 -14.05 -25.56 -9.22
C SER A 614 -13.68 -25.68 -10.71
N LYS A 615 -13.12 -24.62 -11.32
CA LYS A 615 -12.66 -24.61 -12.72
C LYS A 615 -11.12 -24.53 -12.85
N LYS A 616 -10.36 -25.00 -11.87
CA LYS A 616 -8.89 -24.89 -11.86
C LYS A 616 -8.18 -25.61 -13.02
N ASP A 617 -8.87 -26.55 -13.66
CA ASP A 617 -8.46 -27.30 -14.84
C ASP A 617 -8.78 -26.58 -16.16
N LYS A 618 -9.42 -25.40 -16.10
CA LYS A 618 -9.81 -24.60 -17.25
C LYS A 618 -8.97 -23.34 -17.35
N VAL A 619 -8.84 -22.88 -18.59
CA VAL A 619 -8.28 -21.56 -18.91
C VAL A 619 -9.26 -20.82 -19.79
N LYS A 620 -9.48 -19.55 -19.45
CA LYS A 620 -10.34 -18.65 -20.20
C LYS A 620 -9.50 -17.87 -21.20
N ILE A 621 -9.84 -17.97 -22.47
CA ILE A 621 -9.24 -17.19 -23.54
C ILE A 621 -10.20 -16.05 -23.89
N THR A 622 -9.68 -14.83 -23.94
CA THR A 622 -10.39 -13.65 -24.45
C THR A 622 -9.65 -13.14 -25.66
N TRP A 623 -10.31 -13.01 -26.80
CA TRP A 623 -9.75 -12.35 -27.97
C TRP A 623 -10.82 -11.44 -28.58
N GLY A 624 -10.56 -10.14 -28.57
CA GLY A 624 -11.54 -9.18 -29.02
C GLY A 624 -12.66 -9.02 -27.99
N THR A 625 -13.89 -9.27 -28.43
CA THR A 625 -15.07 -9.32 -27.55
C THR A 625 -15.50 -10.76 -27.23
N SER A 626 -14.79 -11.74 -27.77
CA SER A 626 -15.13 -13.17 -27.67
C SER A 626 -14.44 -13.82 -26.49
N ILE A 627 -15.12 -14.79 -25.86
CA ILE A 627 -14.59 -15.56 -24.74
C ILE A 627 -14.85 -17.05 -24.96
N ILE A 628 -13.83 -17.87 -24.74
CA ILE A 628 -13.96 -19.33 -24.66
C ILE A 628 -13.26 -19.86 -23.41
N GLU A 629 -13.67 -21.05 -22.98
CA GLU A 629 -12.97 -21.82 -21.96
C GLU A 629 -12.38 -23.08 -22.60
N LEU A 630 -11.10 -23.34 -22.35
CA LEU A 630 -10.36 -24.50 -22.83
C LEU A 630 -9.82 -25.31 -21.66
N ASP A 631 -9.51 -26.60 -21.90
CA ASP A 631 -8.84 -27.46 -20.91
C ASP A 631 -7.38 -27.05 -20.79
N ALA A 632 -6.93 -26.64 -19.60
CA ALA A 632 -5.57 -26.18 -19.35
C ALA A 632 -4.51 -27.24 -19.72
N GLU A 633 -4.80 -28.53 -19.47
CA GLU A 633 -3.92 -29.65 -19.79
C GLU A 633 -3.68 -29.83 -21.29
N LYS A 634 -4.60 -29.36 -22.15
CA LYS A 634 -4.49 -29.50 -23.61
C LYS A 634 -3.69 -28.38 -24.26
N ILE A 635 -3.43 -27.29 -23.54
CA ILE A 635 -2.73 -26.11 -24.05
C ILE A 635 -1.64 -25.59 -23.10
N PRO A 636 -0.71 -26.45 -22.64
CA PRO A 636 0.34 -26.05 -21.70
C PRO A 636 1.23 -24.93 -22.25
N GLU A 637 1.47 -24.90 -23.57
CA GLU A 637 2.27 -23.87 -24.23
C GLU A 637 1.63 -22.46 -24.13
N LEU A 638 0.30 -22.38 -24.15
CA LEU A 638 -0.43 -21.12 -23.99
C LEU A 638 -0.34 -20.57 -22.56
N LEU A 639 -0.04 -21.42 -21.58
CA LEU A 639 0.08 -21.06 -20.18
C LEU A 639 1.51 -20.61 -19.79
N LYS A 640 2.47 -20.72 -20.72
CA LYS A 640 3.88 -20.39 -20.47
C LYS A 640 4.08 -18.91 -20.12
N TYR A 641 3.25 -18.04 -20.68
CA TYR A 641 3.29 -16.61 -20.42
C TYR A 641 1.96 -16.17 -19.84
N ARG A 642 2.01 -15.40 -18.75
CA ARG A 642 0.83 -14.72 -18.25
C ARG A 642 0.42 -13.61 -19.23
N THR A 643 -0.88 -13.40 -19.39
CA THR A 643 -1.45 -12.31 -20.19
C THR A 643 -2.58 -11.60 -19.44
N ASP A 644 -2.62 -11.73 -18.11
CA ASP A 644 -3.58 -11.05 -17.20
C ASP A 644 -3.29 -9.54 -17.05
N PHE A 645 -2.66 -8.92 -18.04
CA PHE A 645 -1.95 -7.63 -17.92
C PHE A 645 -2.72 -6.39 -18.39
N TYR A 646 -3.96 -6.49 -18.86
CA TYR A 646 -4.74 -5.30 -19.23
C TYR A 646 -5.39 -4.65 -18.01
N GLY A 647 -4.59 -4.36 -16.97
CA GLY A 647 -4.99 -3.40 -15.94
C GLY A 647 -5.08 -1.99 -16.53
N VAL A 648 -5.81 -1.10 -15.87
CA VAL A 648 -5.86 0.32 -16.29
C VAL A 648 -4.66 1.06 -15.71
N SER A 649 -3.83 1.63 -16.57
CA SER A 649 -2.82 2.60 -16.14
C SER A 649 -3.48 3.94 -15.79
N LEU A 650 -2.98 4.62 -14.75
CA LEU A 650 -3.46 5.95 -14.36
C LEU A 650 -3.08 7.05 -15.36
N CYS A 651 -2.04 6.79 -16.18
CA CYS A 651 -1.59 7.66 -17.27
C CYS A 651 -1.29 6.81 -18.51
N MET A 652 -1.34 7.42 -19.69
CA MET A 652 -0.91 6.81 -20.94
C MET A 652 0.59 6.50 -20.89
N ASN A 653 0.96 5.26 -21.26
CA ASN A 653 2.35 4.82 -21.31
C ASN A 653 2.84 4.83 -22.78
N PHE A 654 4.03 5.38 -23.00
CA PHE A 654 4.61 5.52 -24.35
C PHE A 654 5.95 4.81 -24.50
N ASP A 655 6.37 4.01 -23.52
CA ASP A 655 7.72 3.45 -23.45
C ASP A 655 8.02 2.52 -24.62
N TYR A 656 7.01 1.75 -25.06
CA TYR A 656 7.18 0.84 -26.18
C TYR A 656 7.43 1.59 -27.48
N LEU A 657 6.67 2.67 -27.73
CA LEU A 657 6.91 3.55 -28.86
C LEU A 657 8.31 4.17 -28.77
N LEU A 658 8.64 4.78 -27.63
CA LEU A 658 9.93 5.44 -27.43
C LEU A 658 11.11 4.47 -27.60
N SER A 659 11.07 3.30 -26.96
CA SER A 659 12.11 2.28 -27.07
C SER A 659 12.28 1.71 -28.47
N LYS A 660 11.18 1.51 -29.21
CA LYS A 660 11.23 1.07 -30.62
C LYS A 660 11.92 2.10 -31.51
N HIS A 661 11.81 3.39 -31.19
CA HIS A 661 12.47 4.49 -31.90
C HIS A 661 13.82 4.90 -31.27
N GLY A 662 14.40 4.07 -30.40
CA GLY A 662 15.74 4.26 -29.85
C GLY A 662 15.83 5.22 -28.65
N TYR A 663 14.70 5.67 -28.11
CA TYR A 663 14.64 6.47 -26.89
C TYR A 663 14.47 5.57 -25.67
N ARG A 664 15.28 5.79 -24.64
CA ARG A 664 15.16 5.03 -23.39
C ARG A 664 14.07 5.67 -22.52
N SER A 665 13.06 4.90 -22.14
CA SER A 665 11.97 5.37 -21.28
C SER A 665 12.23 5.10 -19.80
N ASP A 666 11.52 5.83 -18.95
CA ASP A 666 11.65 5.89 -17.49
C ASP A 666 10.97 4.73 -16.74
N SER A 667 10.38 3.79 -17.48
CA SER A 667 9.61 2.69 -16.92
C SER A 667 10.04 1.33 -17.51
N TYR A 668 9.93 0.28 -16.68
CA TYR A 668 10.14 -1.12 -17.10
C TYR A 668 8.96 -1.60 -17.93
N THR A 669 8.74 -1.02 -19.11
CA THR A 669 7.90 -1.70 -20.07
C THR A 669 8.68 -2.88 -20.61
N ASP A 670 8.33 -4.07 -20.13
CA ASP A 670 8.85 -5.30 -20.68
C ASP A 670 8.36 -5.41 -22.13
N LEU A 671 9.26 -5.09 -23.07
CA LEU A 671 9.06 -5.26 -24.51
C LEU A 671 8.61 -6.69 -24.87
N SER A 672 8.92 -7.68 -24.00
CA SER A 672 8.45 -9.05 -24.14
C SER A 672 6.92 -9.16 -24.18
N LYS A 673 6.19 -8.20 -23.55
CA LYS A 673 4.72 -8.22 -23.48
C LYS A 673 4.06 -8.27 -24.86
N TYR A 674 4.62 -7.57 -25.85
CA TYR A 674 4.07 -7.58 -27.21
C TYR A 674 4.60 -8.75 -28.05
N ILE A 675 5.85 -9.14 -27.83
CA ILE A 675 6.50 -10.25 -28.55
C ILE A 675 5.78 -11.58 -28.25
N HIS A 676 5.40 -11.81 -26.99
CA HIS A 676 4.72 -13.04 -26.59
C HIS A 676 3.29 -13.12 -27.11
N ILE A 677 2.56 -12.01 -27.26
CA ILE A 677 1.16 -12.04 -27.71
C ILE A 677 1.03 -12.59 -29.13
N ALA A 678 1.91 -12.19 -30.05
CA ALA A 678 1.88 -12.69 -31.43
C ALA A 678 2.14 -14.21 -31.48
N GLU A 679 3.13 -14.70 -30.72
CA GLU A 679 3.43 -16.13 -30.60
C GLU A 679 2.24 -16.92 -30.03
N LEU A 680 1.60 -16.40 -28.97
CA LEU A 680 0.44 -17.01 -28.33
C LEU A 680 -0.79 -17.06 -29.24
N LYS A 681 -1.06 -16.01 -30.02
CA LYS A 681 -2.14 -15.99 -31.03
C LYS A 681 -1.95 -17.11 -32.06
N ARG A 682 -0.72 -17.27 -32.56
CA ARG A 682 -0.38 -18.33 -33.52
C ARG A 682 -0.50 -19.73 -32.91
N LYS A 683 -0.07 -19.90 -31.66
CA LYS A 683 -0.24 -21.16 -30.92
C LYS A 683 -1.71 -21.50 -30.66
N LEU A 684 -2.55 -20.50 -30.42
CA LEU A 684 -3.99 -20.69 -30.31
C LEU A 684 -4.59 -21.12 -31.66
N ALA A 685 -4.19 -20.50 -32.77
CA ALA A 685 -4.64 -20.90 -34.10
C ALA A 685 -4.27 -22.36 -34.41
N GLU A 686 -3.01 -22.76 -34.19
CA GLU A 686 -2.54 -24.14 -34.33
C GLU A 686 -3.40 -25.12 -33.51
N TYR A 687 -3.70 -24.79 -32.25
CA TYR A 687 -4.54 -25.60 -31.38
C TYR A 687 -5.98 -25.74 -31.89
N LEU A 688 -6.52 -24.68 -32.48
CA LEU A 688 -7.88 -24.64 -33.04
C LEU A 688 -8.00 -25.30 -34.42
N GLY A 689 -6.87 -25.79 -34.97
CA GLY A 689 -6.79 -26.40 -36.30
C GLY A 689 -6.80 -25.38 -37.43
N GLU A 690 -6.40 -24.14 -37.15
CA GLU A 690 -6.40 -23.01 -38.09
C GLU A 690 -4.98 -22.69 -38.54
N ASP A 691 -4.85 -21.94 -39.64
CA ASP A 691 -3.56 -21.51 -40.16
C ASP A 691 -3.08 -20.17 -39.55
N GLU A 692 -1.91 -19.70 -39.99
CA GLU A 692 -1.28 -18.48 -39.46
C GLU A 692 -2.04 -17.18 -39.77
N ASN A 693 -3.00 -17.19 -40.70
CA ASN A 693 -3.85 -16.05 -41.02
C ASN A 693 -5.08 -15.95 -40.10
N PHE A 694 -5.29 -16.94 -39.22
CA PHE A 694 -6.39 -16.91 -38.27
C PHE A 694 -6.31 -15.69 -37.36
N ASP A 695 -7.33 -14.83 -37.44
CA ASP A 695 -7.35 -13.56 -36.76
C ASP A 695 -8.53 -13.41 -35.79
N MET A 696 -8.68 -12.20 -35.24
CA MET A 696 -9.75 -11.88 -34.30
C MET A 696 -11.15 -12.01 -34.93
N ASP A 697 -11.30 -11.70 -36.22
CA ASP A 697 -12.60 -11.77 -36.88
C ASP A 697 -13.03 -13.22 -37.10
N ASP A 698 -12.09 -14.09 -37.46
CA ASP A 698 -12.36 -15.52 -37.59
C ASP A 698 -12.68 -16.15 -36.23
N PHE A 699 -11.96 -15.75 -35.18
CA PHE A 699 -12.27 -16.14 -33.81
C PHE A 699 -13.68 -15.66 -33.39
N ALA A 700 -14.04 -14.41 -33.68
CA ALA A 700 -15.37 -13.86 -33.38
C ALA A 700 -16.49 -14.56 -34.15
N LYS A 701 -16.30 -14.85 -35.44
CA LYS A 701 -17.27 -15.61 -36.25
C LYS A 701 -17.48 -17.02 -35.70
N ARG A 702 -16.41 -17.67 -35.24
CA ARG A 702 -16.44 -19.07 -34.76
C ARG A 702 -17.03 -19.20 -33.37
N PHE A 703 -16.70 -18.30 -32.45
CA PHE A 703 -17.04 -18.43 -31.03
C PHE A 703 -18.04 -17.40 -30.51
N GLY A 704 -18.52 -16.51 -31.37
CA GLY A 704 -19.44 -15.44 -31.01
C GLY A 704 -18.69 -14.22 -30.48
N GLY A 705 -19.07 -13.05 -30.98
CA GLY A 705 -18.43 -11.76 -30.70
C GLY A 705 -18.64 -10.82 -31.88
N LEU A 706 -17.95 -9.67 -31.83
CA LEU A 706 -17.99 -8.67 -32.88
C LEU A 706 -16.74 -8.82 -33.75
N THR A 707 -16.93 -8.90 -35.06
CA THR A 707 -15.85 -8.62 -36.01
C THR A 707 -15.45 -7.14 -35.90
N ARG A 708 -14.27 -6.78 -36.39
CA ARG A 708 -13.77 -5.40 -36.44
C ARG A 708 -14.76 -4.47 -37.14
N LYS A 709 -15.33 -4.92 -38.26
CA LYS A 709 -16.38 -4.19 -38.98
C LYS A 709 -17.62 -3.92 -38.12
N GLN A 710 -18.16 -4.96 -37.47
CA GLN A 710 -19.33 -4.83 -36.60
C GLN A 710 -19.03 -3.93 -35.40
N TYR A 711 -17.84 -4.06 -34.80
CA TYR A 711 -17.39 -3.19 -33.73
C TYR A 711 -17.39 -1.72 -34.18
N ILE A 712 -16.84 -1.42 -35.36
CA ILE A 712 -16.80 -0.05 -35.92
C ILE A 712 -18.22 0.51 -36.12
N GLU A 713 -19.12 -0.27 -36.72
CA GLU A 713 -20.51 0.14 -36.95
C GLU A 713 -21.22 0.51 -35.63
N LEU A 714 -21.10 -0.34 -34.62
CA LEU A 714 -21.66 -0.09 -33.29
C LEU A 714 -20.96 1.06 -32.55
N ALA A 715 -19.64 1.19 -32.71
CA ALA A 715 -18.86 2.27 -32.11
C ALA A 715 -19.35 3.64 -32.62
N TYR A 716 -19.61 3.79 -33.93
CA TYR A 716 -20.17 5.03 -34.48
C TYR A 716 -21.59 5.33 -34.01
N GLU A 717 -22.41 4.30 -33.85
CA GLU A 717 -23.76 4.47 -33.35
C GLU A 717 -23.78 4.89 -31.87
N ARG A 718 -22.91 4.27 -31.05
CA ARG A 718 -23.04 4.30 -29.58
C ARG A 718 -22.04 5.24 -28.90
N PHE A 719 -20.86 5.48 -29.46
CA PHE A 719 -19.89 6.45 -28.93
C PHE A 719 -20.19 7.87 -29.45
N LYS A 720 -21.32 8.44 -29.06
CA LYS A 720 -21.65 9.84 -29.41
C LYS A 720 -20.83 10.83 -28.57
N LYS A 721 -20.33 11.90 -29.19
CA LYS A 721 -19.55 12.98 -28.53
C LYS A 721 -20.37 13.78 -27.52
#